data_AF-A0A941YB00-F1
#
_entry.id   AF-A0A941YB00-F1
#
_cell.length_a   1.000
_cell.length_b   1.000
_cell.length_c   1.000
_cell.angle_alpha   90.00
_cell.angle_beta   90.00
_cell.angle_gamma   90.00
#
_symmetry.space_group_name_H-M   'P 1'
#
loop_
_entity.id
_entity.type
_entity.pdbx_description
1 polymer ?
#
loop_
_entity_poly.entity_id
_entity_poly.type
_entity_poly.pdbx_seq_one_letter_code
_entity_poly.pdbx_strand_id
1 'polypeptide(L)'
;MDLKIGSIVILALCAMTALADTWKPAPSPLKTPWADKVDPNHVLPDYPRPAMVRKQWMNLNGLWDFAAKVAPESQAKIKDKILVPFPVESSLSGIGYQVQPSDILIYSREFTIPKDWGNDQVLINFDAVDWSCKVYVNDRFVGSHAGGYDRFTFDIRPFLTESGPQKLRVEVTDPGNTGGQPNGKQVLKPGGIWYTGTSGIWQTVWLEPVSDRYIRSYHVETKKDGSFKISVNVPGEFKDPVAKLRIPGADIEAELRPKGGLPNPLVFEGKIRHAKLWSPDTPYLYDFTLSLEDGSDKLDEVKGYFGVREIEVAKDKNGINRLMLNGEPTFMFGPLDQGFNPDGLHTYPTEDCFLFDLKAIKDYGCNMLRKHIKVEPDRYYYACDKMGLMVWQDMPSMSEQPFLNKPEFESELTRMIETHWNYPSIVMWVPFNEGWGQYDTERITSFVERKDPTRLVNNASGWVDHGVGSVSDAHVYPGPGMPDLEEKRASVLGEFGGLGLPVAGHTWLDKGNWGYVKFNSPKEVTDAYVDLITNLRALVPLGLCAAVYTQTTDVEVETNGWMTYDRKVFKIDQKRAREATLKLYDSKNGAKLLVPPAGFDGASSKYTNAKPDGDWAATKFDDSSWSTGKGRYTNENPAVPHTAWLPETPDIWIRREVNLDSTSDLKLLLLHDDDVEVYINGVLALSRKGAINNFVLADLSPEAKKALKKGKNLIAVHCNSPQGRQHVDVGLVSVK
;
A
#
# COMPACT_ATOMS: atom_id res chain seq x y z
N MET A 1 -3.07 24.81 -78.37
CA MET A 1 -4.42 24.58 -77.83
C MET A 1 -4.73 23.10 -78.01
N ASP A 2 -5.02 22.27 -77.03
CA ASP A 2 -5.00 22.42 -75.58
C ASP A 2 -5.23 21.02 -75.01
N LEU A 3 -4.54 20.75 -73.91
CA LEU A 3 -4.95 19.93 -72.76
C LEU A 3 -5.16 18.40 -72.88
N LYS A 4 -4.39 17.76 -72.00
CA LYS A 4 -4.77 16.76 -70.97
C LYS A 4 -4.60 15.27 -71.29
N ILE A 5 -3.39 14.84 -70.96
CA ILE A 5 -3.05 13.53 -70.38
C ILE A 5 -4.03 13.21 -69.24
N GLY A 6 -4.82 12.14 -69.41
CA GLY A 6 -5.55 11.49 -68.32
C GLY A 6 -4.64 10.47 -67.67
N SER A 7 -4.12 10.79 -66.49
CA SER A 7 -3.39 9.83 -65.64
C SER A 7 -4.32 9.26 -64.57
N ILE A 8 -4.28 7.94 -64.53
CA ILE A 8 -4.78 7.00 -63.53
C ILE A 8 -4.59 7.54 -62.10
N VAL A 9 -5.69 7.64 -61.35
CA VAL A 9 -5.68 7.75 -59.88
C VAL A 9 -6.62 6.70 -59.33
N ILE A 10 -6.09 5.51 -59.06
CA ILE A 10 -6.68 4.52 -58.14
C ILE A 10 -5.53 3.87 -57.38
N LEU A 11 -5.72 3.69 -56.07
CA LEU A 11 -4.90 2.98 -55.08
C LEU A 11 -3.78 3.77 -54.38
N ALA A 12 -4.12 4.35 -53.23
CA ALA A 12 -3.32 4.27 -52.01
C ALA A 12 -4.13 4.80 -50.81
N LEU A 13 -5.22 4.11 -50.44
CA LEU A 13 -5.99 4.45 -49.24
C LEU A 13 -6.66 3.19 -48.65
N CYS A 14 -5.87 2.13 -48.46
CA CYS A 14 -6.24 0.94 -47.70
C CYS A 14 -4.96 0.18 -47.32
N ALA A 15 -4.26 0.61 -46.26
CA ALA A 15 -3.17 -0.18 -45.67
C ALA A 15 -3.00 0.08 -44.15
N MET A 16 -4.07 0.45 -43.44
CA MET A 16 -4.05 0.56 -41.97
C MET A 16 -4.93 -0.49 -41.26
N THR A 17 -5.49 -1.46 -41.97
CA THR A 17 -6.43 -2.44 -41.39
C THR A 17 -5.91 -3.89 -41.36
N ALA A 18 -4.59 -4.12 -41.43
CA ALA A 18 -4.04 -5.49 -41.57
C ALA A 18 -2.98 -5.90 -40.54
N LEU A 19 -2.84 -5.21 -39.40
CA LEU A 19 -1.92 -5.64 -38.32
C LEU A 19 -2.61 -6.22 -37.08
N ALA A 20 -3.96 -6.20 -37.03
CA ALA A 20 -4.72 -6.76 -35.91
C ALA A 20 -4.85 -8.30 -35.95
N ASP A 21 -4.38 -8.96 -37.02
CA ASP A 21 -4.59 -10.39 -37.24
C ASP A 21 -3.58 -11.33 -36.55
N THR A 22 -2.55 -10.85 -35.84
CA THR A 22 -1.49 -11.72 -35.29
C THR A 22 -1.43 -11.84 -33.76
N TRP A 23 -1.95 -10.88 -33.00
CA TRP A 23 -1.90 -10.97 -31.53
C TRP A 23 -3.16 -11.60 -30.96
N LYS A 24 -2.97 -12.49 -29.99
CA LYS A 24 -4.03 -13.02 -29.12
C LYS A 24 -3.45 -13.23 -27.72
N PRO A 25 -4.26 -13.09 -26.65
CA PRO A 25 -3.80 -13.43 -25.31
C PRO A 25 -3.33 -14.90 -25.25
N ALA A 26 -2.21 -15.15 -24.57
CA ALA A 26 -1.75 -16.49 -24.26
C ALA A 26 -2.75 -17.20 -23.32
N PRO A 27 -2.76 -18.54 -23.22
CA PRO A 27 -3.66 -19.24 -22.31
C PRO A 27 -3.51 -18.77 -20.86
N SER A 28 -4.62 -18.55 -20.16
CA SER A 28 -4.65 -18.28 -18.71
C SER A 28 -5.77 -19.08 -18.04
N PRO A 29 -5.57 -19.57 -16.81
CA PRO A 29 -6.62 -20.20 -16.02
C PRO A 29 -7.84 -19.29 -15.79
N LEU A 30 -7.60 -17.99 -15.62
CA LEU A 30 -8.62 -17.00 -15.28
C LEU A 30 -8.46 -15.72 -16.11
N LYS A 31 -9.56 -14.99 -16.29
CA LYS A 31 -9.59 -13.69 -16.96
C LYS A 31 -10.55 -12.76 -16.26
N THR A 32 -10.10 -11.54 -16.02
CA THR A 32 -10.94 -10.43 -15.56
C THR A 32 -11.91 -10.00 -16.67
N PRO A 33 -13.02 -9.32 -16.32
CA PRO A 33 -13.93 -8.72 -17.31
C PRO A 33 -13.29 -7.66 -18.22
N TRP A 34 -12.10 -7.14 -17.88
CA TRP A 34 -11.42 -6.10 -18.66
C TRP A 34 -10.39 -6.64 -19.65
N ALA A 35 -9.96 -7.89 -19.51
CA ALA A 35 -9.06 -8.52 -20.47
C ALA A 35 -9.59 -8.47 -21.90
N ASP A 36 -10.90 -8.70 -22.07
CA ASP A 36 -11.55 -8.69 -23.39
C ASP A 36 -11.77 -7.26 -23.95
N LYS A 37 -11.51 -6.21 -23.15
CA LYS A 37 -11.61 -4.80 -23.56
C LYS A 37 -10.28 -4.20 -24.02
N VAL A 38 -9.18 -4.95 -23.92
CA VAL A 38 -7.87 -4.48 -24.36
C VAL A 38 -7.89 -4.30 -25.88
N ASP A 39 -7.62 -3.06 -26.34
CA ASP A 39 -7.38 -2.76 -27.75
C ASP A 39 -5.86 -2.69 -28.00
N PRO A 40 -5.27 -3.64 -28.75
CA PRO A 40 -3.84 -3.65 -29.05
C PRO A 40 -3.30 -2.40 -29.73
N ASN A 41 -4.16 -1.57 -30.35
CA ASN A 41 -3.78 -0.33 -31.00
C ASN A 41 -3.87 0.89 -30.07
N HIS A 42 -4.56 0.77 -28.93
CA HIS A 42 -4.81 1.84 -27.98
C HIS A 42 -4.72 1.34 -26.52
N VAL A 43 -3.68 0.58 -26.22
CA VAL A 43 -3.46 0.02 -24.86
C VAL A 43 -3.08 1.12 -23.89
N LEU A 44 -3.86 1.27 -22.82
CA LEU A 44 -3.66 2.26 -21.76
C LEU A 44 -3.39 3.66 -22.36
N PRO A 45 -4.40 4.26 -23.05
CA PRO A 45 -4.20 5.39 -23.95
C PRO A 45 -4.09 6.75 -23.24
N ASP A 46 -4.29 6.79 -21.93
CA ASP A 46 -4.28 8.02 -21.15
C ASP A 46 -2.86 8.54 -20.86
N TYR A 47 -2.73 9.86 -20.66
CA TYR A 47 -1.44 10.47 -20.32
C TYR A 47 -0.89 9.86 -19.01
N PRO A 48 0.34 9.32 -19.00
CA PRO A 48 0.79 8.50 -17.87
C PRO A 48 1.10 9.28 -16.59
N ARG A 49 1.45 10.58 -16.67
CA ARG A 49 1.94 11.39 -15.54
C ARG A 49 0.94 12.50 -15.11
N PRO A 50 -0.22 12.18 -14.50
CA PRO A 50 -1.26 13.15 -14.13
C PRO A 50 -0.81 14.27 -13.18
N ALA A 51 0.28 14.06 -12.42
CA ALA A 51 0.86 15.10 -11.59
C ALA A 51 1.58 16.18 -12.41
N MET A 52 2.12 15.88 -13.60
CA MET A 52 2.88 16.85 -14.39
C MET A 52 2.55 16.71 -15.87
N VAL A 53 1.43 17.29 -16.26
CA VAL A 53 0.82 17.15 -17.59
C VAL A 53 1.35 18.19 -18.55
N ARG A 54 1.86 17.71 -19.69
CA ARG A 54 2.12 18.50 -20.89
C ARG A 54 1.10 18.18 -21.97
N LYS A 55 0.91 19.13 -22.89
CA LYS A 55 -0.10 19.01 -23.94
C LYS A 55 0.32 18.02 -25.04
N GLN A 56 1.58 18.11 -25.48
CA GLN A 56 2.10 17.25 -26.55
C GLN A 56 2.79 16.03 -25.95
N TRP A 57 2.43 14.86 -26.45
CA TRP A 57 3.03 13.58 -26.10
C TRP A 57 2.61 12.52 -27.12
N MET A 58 3.26 11.36 -27.09
CA MET A 58 2.89 10.21 -27.93
C MET A 58 3.02 8.91 -27.14
N ASN A 59 1.97 8.10 -27.15
CA ASN A 59 1.99 6.77 -26.54
C ASN A 59 2.77 5.78 -27.44
N LEU A 60 3.66 4.98 -26.84
CA LEU A 60 4.42 3.90 -27.48
C LEU A 60 4.04 2.51 -26.91
N ASN A 61 2.86 2.36 -26.32
CA ASN A 61 2.25 1.05 -26.10
C ASN A 61 1.76 0.44 -27.41
N GLY A 62 1.34 -0.82 -27.36
CA GLY A 62 0.85 -1.60 -28.50
C GLY A 62 1.79 -2.73 -28.90
N LEU A 63 1.66 -3.23 -30.13
CA LEU A 63 2.44 -4.39 -30.59
C LEU A 63 3.87 -4.04 -30.98
N TRP A 64 4.82 -4.74 -30.38
CA TRP A 64 6.25 -4.64 -30.69
C TRP A 64 6.76 -5.98 -31.23
N ASP A 65 7.79 -5.95 -32.08
CA ASP A 65 8.58 -7.15 -32.38
C ASP A 65 9.31 -7.60 -31.12
N PHE A 66 9.29 -8.90 -30.86
CA PHE A 66 9.85 -9.49 -29.67
C PHE A 66 10.72 -10.70 -30.01
N ALA A 67 11.85 -10.83 -29.32
CA ALA A 67 12.61 -12.06 -29.29
C ALA A 67 13.17 -12.32 -27.89
N ALA A 68 13.08 -13.56 -27.44
CA ALA A 68 13.83 -14.03 -26.27
C ALA A 68 14.99 -14.91 -26.75
N LYS A 69 16.17 -14.71 -26.16
CA LYS A 69 17.41 -15.46 -26.46
C LYS A 69 18.00 -16.02 -25.17
N VAL A 70 18.80 -17.08 -25.27
CA VAL A 70 19.58 -17.63 -24.15
C VAL A 70 20.98 -17.03 -24.21
N ALA A 71 21.46 -16.33 -23.19
CA ALA A 71 22.86 -15.91 -23.15
C ALA A 71 23.78 -17.11 -22.85
N PRO A 72 24.96 -17.26 -23.50
CA PRO A 72 25.58 -16.41 -24.53
C PRO A 72 25.23 -16.80 -25.99
N GLU A 73 24.23 -17.64 -26.22
CA GLU A 73 23.83 -18.11 -27.55
C GLU A 73 23.05 -17.03 -28.34
N SER A 74 23.41 -16.80 -29.60
CA SER A 74 22.81 -15.72 -30.40
C SER A 74 21.47 -16.08 -31.05
N GLN A 75 21.03 -17.35 -30.94
CA GLN A 75 19.80 -17.84 -31.55
C GLN A 75 18.57 -17.50 -30.69
N ALA A 76 17.54 -16.96 -31.34
CA ALA A 76 16.26 -16.69 -30.69
C ALA A 76 15.52 -18.00 -30.41
N LYS A 77 15.10 -18.19 -29.16
CA LYS A 77 14.19 -19.27 -28.76
C LYS A 77 12.72 -18.92 -29.00
N ILE A 78 12.41 -17.63 -28.97
CA ILE A 78 11.08 -17.08 -29.28
C ILE A 78 11.30 -15.90 -30.23
N LYS A 79 10.47 -15.81 -31.26
CA LYS A 79 10.38 -14.65 -32.14
C LYS A 79 8.90 -14.43 -32.47
N ASP A 80 8.31 -13.34 -31.99
CA ASP A 80 6.87 -13.09 -32.08
C ASP A 80 6.55 -11.58 -31.97
N LYS A 81 5.27 -11.23 -31.84
CA LYS A 81 4.80 -9.91 -31.41
C LYS A 81 4.39 -9.96 -29.93
N ILE A 82 4.87 -8.99 -29.16
CA ILE A 82 4.45 -8.79 -27.77
C ILE A 82 3.59 -7.53 -27.65
N LEU A 83 2.54 -7.59 -26.82
CA LEU A 83 1.75 -6.41 -26.49
C LEU A 83 2.34 -5.66 -25.30
N VAL A 84 2.97 -4.52 -25.57
CA VAL A 84 3.53 -3.63 -24.55
C VAL A 84 2.39 -2.75 -23.99
N PRO A 85 2.29 -2.60 -22.65
CA PRO A 85 3.30 -2.91 -21.65
C PRO A 85 2.93 -4.11 -20.79
N PHE A 86 2.50 -5.24 -21.36
CA PHE A 86 2.21 -6.43 -20.57
C PHE A 86 3.48 -7.28 -20.39
N PRO A 87 3.74 -7.82 -19.18
CA PRO A 87 4.92 -8.64 -18.88
C PRO A 87 4.97 -9.88 -19.75
N VAL A 88 6.17 -10.38 -20.05
CA VAL A 88 6.35 -11.55 -20.94
C VAL A 88 5.55 -12.78 -20.48
N GLU A 89 5.49 -13.01 -19.17
CA GLU A 89 4.78 -14.11 -18.51
C GLU A 89 3.26 -13.99 -18.61
N SER A 90 2.74 -12.78 -18.74
CA SER A 90 1.30 -12.53 -18.68
C SER A 90 0.57 -13.07 -19.90
N SER A 91 -0.73 -13.34 -19.74
CA SER A 91 -1.60 -13.73 -20.85
C SER A 91 -1.72 -12.61 -21.88
N LEU A 92 -1.92 -11.38 -21.42
CA LEU A 92 -2.15 -10.22 -22.28
C LEU A 92 -0.91 -9.76 -23.06
N SER A 93 0.29 -10.20 -22.71
CA SER A 93 1.45 -9.98 -23.59
C SER A 93 1.32 -10.73 -24.92
N GLY A 94 0.54 -11.80 -24.94
CA GLY A 94 0.44 -12.75 -26.04
C GLY A 94 1.56 -13.78 -26.09
N ILE A 95 2.58 -13.65 -25.22
CA ILE A 95 3.73 -14.55 -25.18
C ILE A 95 3.52 -15.69 -24.17
N GLY A 96 3.13 -15.38 -22.92
CA GLY A 96 2.89 -16.37 -21.87
C GLY A 96 4.12 -17.24 -21.54
N TYR A 97 5.32 -16.64 -21.56
CA TYR A 97 6.58 -17.36 -21.39
C TYR A 97 7.24 -17.02 -20.05
N GLN A 98 7.58 -18.05 -19.25
CA GLN A 98 8.35 -17.89 -18.02
C GLN A 98 9.81 -17.54 -18.34
N VAL A 99 10.19 -16.28 -18.16
CA VAL A 99 11.56 -15.81 -18.38
C VAL A 99 12.51 -16.51 -17.42
N GLN A 100 13.67 -16.92 -17.95
CA GLN A 100 14.75 -17.56 -17.21
C GLN A 100 15.86 -16.54 -16.92
N PRO A 101 16.62 -16.69 -15.81
CA PRO A 101 17.65 -15.73 -15.43
C PRO A 101 18.74 -15.45 -16.48
N SER A 102 19.00 -16.41 -17.38
CA SER A 102 20.00 -16.28 -18.45
C SER A 102 19.44 -15.66 -19.73
N ASP A 103 18.18 -15.25 -19.75
CA ASP A 103 17.54 -14.74 -20.95
C ASP A 103 17.90 -13.30 -21.25
N ILE A 104 17.93 -12.99 -22.54
CA ILE A 104 17.95 -11.62 -23.05
C ILE A 104 16.67 -11.42 -23.85
N LEU A 105 15.83 -10.51 -23.40
CA LEU A 105 14.58 -10.09 -24.04
C LEU A 105 14.90 -8.92 -24.96
N ILE A 106 14.49 -8.98 -26.23
CA ILE A 106 14.73 -7.93 -27.22
C ILE A 106 13.38 -7.48 -27.75
N TYR A 107 13.07 -6.21 -27.49
CA TYR A 107 11.89 -5.51 -27.98
C TYR A 107 12.31 -4.58 -29.10
N SER A 108 11.54 -4.47 -30.18
CA SER A 108 11.72 -3.41 -31.16
C SER A 108 10.40 -2.93 -31.78
N ARG A 109 10.34 -1.64 -32.10
CA ARG A 109 9.25 -1.06 -32.87
C ARG A 109 9.73 0.11 -33.71
N GLU A 110 8.93 0.49 -34.69
CA GLU A 110 9.06 1.76 -35.36
C GLU A 110 8.10 2.81 -34.79
N PHE A 111 8.49 4.07 -34.88
CA PHE A 111 7.65 5.22 -34.56
C PHE A 111 8.02 6.40 -35.46
N THR A 112 7.18 7.44 -35.53
CA THR A 112 7.48 8.66 -36.27
C THR A 112 7.25 9.85 -35.37
N ILE A 113 8.19 10.80 -35.34
CA ILE A 113 8.02 12.04 -34.59
C ILE A 113 6.99 12.94 -35.30
N PRO A 114 5.97 13.44 -34.59
CA PRO A 114 5.04 14.41 -35.15
C PRO A 114 5.76 15.66 -35.67
N LYS A 115 5.38 16.14 -36.86
CA LYS A 115 6.07 17.26 -37.53
C LYS A 115 6.00 18.57 -36.74
N ASP A 116 4.98 18.72 -35.90
CA ASP A 116 4.74 19.91 -35.06
C ASP A 116 5.60 19.94 -33.78
N TRP A 117 6.45 18.94 -33.54
CA TRP A 117 7.40 18.95 -32.41
C TRP A 117 8.72 19.70 -32.70
N GLY A 118 8.91 20.18 -33.94
CA GLY A 118 10.02 21.08 -34.28
C GLY A 118 11.42 20.55 -33.92
N ASN A 119 12.25 21.41 -33.35
CA ASN A 119 13.63 21.14 -32.94
C ASN A 119 13.78 20.84 -31.44
N ASP A 120 12.68 20.55 -30.77
CA ASP A 120 12.65 20.26 -29.35
C ASP A 120 13.44 19.00 -29.02
N GLN A 121 13.91 18.92 -27.78
CA GLN A 121 14.35 17.66 -27.19
C GLN A 121 13.16 16.70 -27.23
N VAL A 122 13.45 15.42 -27.41
CA VAL A 122 12.41 14.38 -27.42
C VAL A 122 12.76 13.43 -26.31
N LEU A 123 12.00 13.50 -25.23
CA LEU A 123 12.17 12.61 -24.10
C LEU A 123 11.45 11.30 -24.38
N ILE A 124 12.16 10.17 -24.33
CA ILE A 124 11.54 8.86 -24.18
C ILE A 124 11.43 8.53 -22.70
N ASN A 125 10.22 8.17 -22.28
CA ASN A 125 9.90 7.81 -20.91
C ASN A 125 9.49 6.33 -20.85
N PHE A 126 10.02 5.64 -19.87
CA PHE A 126 9.61 4.30 -19.48
C PHE A 126 9.12 4.38 -18.04
N ASP A 127 7.87 4.03 -17.79
CA ASP A 127 7.33 4.10 -16.43
C ASP A 127 7.82 2.94 -15.55
N ALA A 128 8.12 1.76 -16.12
CA ALA A 128 8.82 0.65 -15.48
C ALA A 128 9.26 -0.43 -16.49
N VAL A 129 10.45 -1.02 -16.27
CA VAL A 129 10.97 -2.17 -17.04
C VAL A 129 11.67 -3.14 -16.10
N ASP A 130 11.14 -4.36 -15.94
CA ASP A 130 11.73 -5.34 -15.03
C ASP A 130 12.75 -6.25 -15.77
N TRP A 131 14.05 -6.28 -15.46
CA TRP A 131 14.70 -5.51 -14.39
C TRP A 131 15.79 -4.55 -14.87
N SER A 132 16.72 -5.00 -15.73
CA SER A 132 17.76 -4.13 -16.28
C SER A 132 17.66 -4.05 -17.79
N CYS A 133 17.76 -2.83 -18.34
CA CYS A 133 17.58 -2.61 -19.77
C CYS A 133 18.64 -1.70 -20.41
N LYS A 134 18.76 -1.84 -21.73
CA LYS A 134 19.53 -0.96 -22.62
C LYS A 134 18.64 -0.47 -23.74
N VAL A 135 18.64 0.83 -23.98
CA VAL A 135 17.80 1.48 -25.00
C VAL A 135 18.66 1.91 -26.18
N TYR A 136 18.18 1.62 -27.38
CA TYR A 136 18.79 1.98 -28.64
C TYR A 136 17.78 2.67 -29.55
N VAL A 137 18.21 3.74 -30.22
CA VAL A 137 17.45 4.43 -31.25
C VAL A 137 18.29 4.45 -32.52
N ASN A 138 17.72 3.98 -33.64
CA ASN A 138 18.40 3.82 -34.92
C ASN A 138 19.75 3.10 -34.79
N ASP A 139 19.73 1.99 -34.03
CA ASP A 139 20.88 1.12 -33.73
C ASP A 139 22.02 1.80 -32.96
N ARG A 140 21.81 3.03 -32.45
CA ARG A 140 22.75 3.75 -31.58
C ARG A 140 22.32 3.62 -30.12
N PHE A 141 23.28 3.35 -29.24
CA PHE A 141 23.03 3.24 -27.79
C PHE A 141 22.69 4.60 -27.19
N VAL A 142 21.55 4.67 -26.49
CA VAL A 142 21.05 5.88 -25.82
C VAL A 142 21.45 5.87 -24.34
N GLY A 143 21.18 4.75 -23.66
CA GLY A 143 21.40 4.64 -22.21
C GLY A 143 20.93 3.29 -21.66
N SER A 144 21.16 3.09 -20.36
CA SER A 144 20.77 1.89 -19.63
C SER A 144 20.10 2.24 -18.30
N HIS A 145 19.24 1.35 -17.83
CA HIS A 145 18.58 1.46 -16.53
C HIS A 145 18.59 0.11 -15.80
N ALA A 146 18.59 0.15 -14.48
CA ALA A 146 18.42 -0.98 -13.59
C ALA A 146 17.42 -0.52 -12.51
N GLY A 147 16.34 -1.27 -12.36
CA GLY A 147 15.19 -0.88 -11.53
C GLY A 147 13.89 -1.43 -12.08
N GLY A 148 13.18 -2.23 -11.28
CA GLY A 148 12.00 -2.96 -11.76
C GLY A 148 10.70 -2.19 -11.61
N TYR A 149 10.66 -1.20 -10.71
CA TYR A 149 9.41 -0.58 -10.24
C TYR A 149 9.42 0.95 -10.31
N ASP A 150 10.40 1.52 -11.02
CA ASP A 150 10.56 2.95 -11.12
C ASP A 150 10.75 3.42 -12.56
N ARG A 151 10.48 4.71 -12.76
CA ARG A 151 10.52 5.31 -14.09
C ARG A 151 11.88 5.91 -14.40
N PHE A 152 12.20 5.95 -15.70
CA PHE A 152 13.38 6.64 -16.21
C PHE A 152 13.14 7.29 -17.57
N THR A 153 14.00 8.24 -17.91
CA THR A 153 13.84 9.09 -19.10
C THR A 153 15.19 9.32 -19.79
N PHE A 154 15.20 9.35 -21.12
CA PHE A 154 16.34 9.76 -21.93
C PHE A 154 15.93 10.80 -22.97
N ASP A 155 16.80 11.77 -23.27
CA ASP A 155 16.67 12.58 -24.48
C ASP A 155 17.19 11.79 -25.68
N ILE A 156 16.29 11.49 -26.63
CA ILE A 156 16.61 10.73 -27.84
C ILE A 156 16.85 11.61 -29.06
N ARG A 157 16.65 12.94 -28.97
CA ARG A 157 16.80 13.85 -30.12
C ARG A 157 18.13 13.68 -30.87
N PRO A 158 19.30 13.52 -30.20
CA PRO A 158 20.59 13.32 -30.88
C PRO A 158 20.72 12.01 -31.68
N PHE A 159 19.77 11.08 -31.53
CA PHE A 159 19.78 9.74 -32.13
C PHE A 159 18.76 9.58 -33.26
N LEU A 160 17.88 10.58 -33.45
CA LEU A 160 16.86 10.58 -34.49
C LEU A 160 17.44 10.93 -35.87
N THR A 161 16.82 10.40 -36.92
CA THR A 161 17.02 10.92 -38.28
C THR A 161 16.14 12.15 -38.49
N GLU A 162 16.49 13.01 -39.46
CA GLU A 162 15.74 14.26 -39.74
C GLU A 162 14.29 14.01 -40.18
N SER A 163 14.02 12.87 -40.81
CA SER A 163 12.68 12.50 -41.28
C SER A 163 12.50 10.99 -41.38
N GLY A 164 11.24 10.58 -41.43
CA GLY A 164 10.83 9.18 -41.60
C GLY A 164 10.74 8.40 -40.29
N PRO A 165 10.45 7.09 -40.41
CA PRO A 165 10.37 6.18 -39.28
C PRO A 165 11.69 6.08 -38.51
N GLN A 166 11.57 5.98 -37.19
CA GLN A 166 12.65 5.81 -36.23
C GLN A 166 12.55 4.41 -35.64
N LYS A 167 13.67 3.72 -35.48
CA LYS A 167 13.70 2.38 -34.89
C LYS A 167 14.06 2.45 -33.42
N LEU A 168 13.16 2.00 -32.55
CA LEU A 168 13.41 1.78 -31.13
C LEU A 168 13.76 0.31 -30.91
N ARG A 169 14.79 0.04 -30.11
CA ARG A 169 15.12 -1.30 -29.63
C ARG A 169 15.50 -1.25 -28.15
N VAL A 170 14.94 -2.17 -27.37
CA VAL A 170 15.20 -2.30 -25.94
C VAL A 170 15.65 -3.73 -25.66
N GLU A 171 16.82 -3.89 -25.05
CA GLU A 171 17.28 -5.17 -24.52
C GLU A 171 17.01 -5.20 -23.03
N VAL A 172 16.43 -6.27 -22.50
CA VAL A 172 16.11 -6.44 -21.08
C VAL A 172 16.66 -7.78 -20.58
N THR A 173 17.21 -7.76 -19.37
CA THR A 173 17.61 -8.95 -18.61
C THR A 173 16.98 -8.89 -17.24
N ASP A 174 16.47 -10.02 -16.77
CA ASP A 174 15.88 -10.16 -15.45
C ASP A 174 16.35 -11.47 -14.82
N PRO A 175 17.13 -11.42 -13.72
CA PRO A 175 17.58 -12.62 -13.03
C PRO A 175 16.49 -13.26 -12.16
N GLY A 176 15.26 -12.72 -12.16
CA GLY A 176 14.16 -13.12 -11.29
C GLY A 176 14.55 -13.06 -9.82
N ASN A 177 14.08 -14.00 -9.01
CA ASN A 177 14.40 -14.07 -7.58
C ASN A 177 15.81 -14.62 -7.27
N THR A 178 16.75 -14.58 -8.22
CA THR A 178 18.12 -15.10 -8.05
C THR A 178 19.21 -14.03 -8.10
N GLY A 179 18.87 -12.79 -8.47
CA GLY A 179 19.84 -11.70 -8.66
C GLY A 179 20.06 -10.77 -7.46
N GLY A 180 19.25 -10.89 -6.40
CA GLY A 180 19.36 -10.08 -5.19
C GLY A 180 18.84 -8.64 -5.31
N GLN A 181 18.27 -8.27 -6.45
CA GLN A 181 17.56 -7.01 -6.67
C GLN A 181 16.18 -7.01 -6.00
N PRO A 182 15.53 -5.84 -5.84
CA PRO A 182 14.12 -5.77 -5.48
C PRO A 182 13.25 -6.54 -6.49
N ASN A 183 12.52 -7.54 -6.04
CA ASN A 183 11.66 -8.37 -6.88
C ASN A 183 10.26 -8.57 -6.28
N GLY A 184 9.96 -8.00 -5.11
CA GLY A 184 8.68 -8.14 -4.44
C GLY A 184 8.36 -9.63 -4.20
N LYS A 185 7.17 -10.08 -4.59
CA LYS A 185 6.70 -11.47 -4.45
C LYS A 185 6.90 -12.36 -5.68
N GLN A 186 7.67 -11.88 -6.66
CA GLN A 186 7.91 -12.59 -7.91
C GLN A 186 8.90 -13.74 -7.74
N VAL A 187 8.56 -14.96 -8.20
CA VAL A 187 9.45 -16.13 -8.18
C VAL A 187 9.34 -16.98 -9.46
N LEU A 188 10.40 -17.73 -9.77
CA LEU A 188 10.40 -18.68 -10.90
C LEU A 188 9.47 -19.90 -10.70
N LYS A 189 9.13 -20.22 -9.45
CA LYS A 189 8.28 -21.36 -9.08
C LYS A 189 7.21 -20.89 -8.09
N PRO A 190 6.07 -20.36 -8.58
CA PRO A 190 5.02 -19.81 -7.74
C PRO A 190 4.43 -20.85 -6.76
N GLY A 191 4.01 -20.37 -5.61
CA GLY A 191 3.43 -21.20 -4.55
C GLY A 191 3.29 -20.45 -3.22
N GLY A 192 2.26 -20.79 -2.45
CA GLY A 192 2.00 -20.12 -1.17
C GLY A 192 1.66 -18.65 -1.38
N ILE A 193 2.48 -17.76 -0.82
CA ILE A 193 2.40 -16.29 -0.93
C ILE A 193 3.31 -15.71 -2.04
N TRP A 194 3.99 -16.55 -2.82
CA TRP A 194 4.90 -16.14 -3.89
C TRP A 194 4.29 -16.43 -5.26
N TYR A 195 4.35 -15.47 -6.18
CA TYR A 195 3.56 -15.46 -7.40
C TYR A 195 4.42 -15.48 -8.67
N THR A 196 3.78 -15.62 -9.82
CA THR A 196 4.39 -15.62 -11.15
C THR A 196 5.25 -14.38 -11.38
N GLY A 197 6.44 -14.57 -11.93
CA GLY A 197 7.34 -13.48 -12.33
C GLY A 197 6.73 -12.55 -13.39
N THR A 198 7.23 -11.33 -13.45
CA THR A 198 6.77 -10.23 -14.29
C THR A 198 8.00 -9.55 -14.88
N SER A 199 8.50 -10.09 -15.98
CA SER A 199 9.70 -9.57 -16.64
C SER A 199 9.35 -8.71 -17.86
N GLY A 200 10.25 -7.78 -18.18
CA GLY A 200 10.17 -6.92 -19.36
C GLY A 200 9.49 -5.58 -19.11
N ILE A 201 9.00 -4.97 -20.19
CA ILE A 201 8.32 -3.67 -20.12
C ILE A 201 6.90 -3.90 -19.58
N TRP A 202 6.65 -3.50 -18.33
CA TRP A 202 5.37 -3.75 -17.66
C TRP A 202 4.56 -2.47 -17.32
N GLN A 203 5.12 -1.28 -17.54
CA GLN A 203 4.36 -0.02 -17.56
C GLN A 203 4.62 0.78 -18.85
N THR A 204 3.84 1.84 -19.03
CA THR A 204 3.75 2.59 -20.30
C THR A 204 5.10 3.12 -20.79
N VAL A 205 5.29 3.02 -22.11
CA VAL A 205 6.39 3.71 -22.83
C VAL A 205 5.79 4.85 -23.63
N TRP A 206 6.40 6.03 -23.58
CA TRP A 206 5.85 7.21 -24.24
C TRP A 206 6.90 8.28 -24.53
N LEU A 207 6.59 9.19 -25.47
CA LEU A 207 7.43 10.33 -25.81
C LEU A 207 6.78 11.65 -25.38
N GLU A 208 7.59 12.64 -24.98
CA GLU A 208 7.17 14.03 -24.83
C GLU A 208 8.22 14.99 -25.44
N PRO A 209 7.82 15.99 -26.24
CA PRO A 209 8.71 17.06 -26.64
C PRO A 209 8.87 18.07 -25.51
N VAL A 210 10.09 18.55 -25.30
CA VAL A 210 10.40 19.64 -24.37
C VAL A 210 11.44 20.59 -24.97
N SER A 211 11.37 21.87 -24.59
CA SER A 211 12.45 22.82 -24.90
C SER A 211 13.78 22.39 -24.29
N ASP A 212 14.88 23.01 -24.74
CA ASP A 212 16.22 22.76 -24.21
C ASP A 212 16.35 23.03 -22.69
N ARG A 213 15.47 23.87 -22.16
CA ARG A 213 15.29 24.22 -20.75
C ARG A 213 13.83 24.05 -20.40
N TYR A 214 13.54 23.14 -19.48
CA TYR A 214 12.17 22.74 -19.17
C TYR A 214 12.02 22.41 -17.68
N ILE A 215 10.77 22.33 -17.23
CA ILE A 215 10.42 21.97 -15.85
C ILE A 215 10.65 20.47 -15.68
N ARG A 216 11.77 20.09 -15.06
CA ARG A 216 12.16 18.68 -14.93
C ARG A 216 11.36 17.96 -13.86
N SER A 217 11.13 18.63 -12.74
CA SER A 217 10.31 18.14 -11.63
C SER A 217 9.89 19.30 -10.74
N TYR A 218 8.94 19.05 -9.84
CA TYR A 218 8.63 19.94 -8.74
C TYR A 218 8.22 19.13 -7.52
N HIS A 219 8.36 19.69 -6.33
CA HIS A 219 7.85 19.15 -5.07
C HIS A 219 6.92 20.16 -4.41
N VAL A 220 5.77 19.70 -3.91
CA VAL A 220 4.85 20.52 -3.13
C VAL A 220 4.89 20.08 -1.67
N GLU A 221 5.10 21.06 -0.78
CA GLU A 221 4.93 20.92 0.67
C GLU A 221 3.75 21.77 1.10
N THR A 222 2.91 21.26 2.01
CA THR A 222 1.75 21.99 2.53
C THR A 222 1.64 21.85 4.04
N LYS A 223 0.95 22.80 4.67
CA LYS A 223 0.54 22.73 6.08
C LYS A 223 -0.98 22.91 6.18
N LYS A 224 -1.57 22.35 7.24
CA LYS A 224 -3.03 22.43 7.48
C LYS A 224 -3.56 23.87 7.66
N ASP A 225 -2.69 24.85 7.91
CA ASP A 225 -3.06 26.25 7.96
C ASP A 225 -3.21 26.91 6.56
N GLY A 226 -2.98 26.15 5.49
CA GLY A 226 -3.05 26.58 4.10
C GLY A 226 -1.73 27.09 3.51
N SER A 227 -0.65 27.11 4.29
CA SER A 227 0.68 27.45 3.77
C SER A 227 1.16 26.38 2.78
N PHE A 228 1.80 26.81 1.69
CA PHE A 228 2.38 25.91 0.71
C PHE A 228 3.75 26.42 0.24
N LYS A 229 4.56 25.47 -0.23
CA LYS A 229 5.84 25.70 -0.91
C LYS A 229 5.93 24.77 -2.11
N ILE A 230 6.16 25.34 -3.30
CA ILE A 230 6.42 24.59 -4.54
C ILE A 230 7.87 24.83 -4.94
N SER A 231 8.70 23.80 -4.82
CA SER A 231 10.11 23.83 -5.24
C SER A 231 10.22 23.18 -6.63
N VAL A 232 10.60 23.95 -7.64
CA VAL A 232 10.63 23.55 -9.06
C VAL A 232 12.08 23.38 -9.51
N ASN A 233 12.42 22.21 -10.06
CA ASN A 233 13.73 21.93 -10.62
C ASN A 233 13.74 22.26 -12.12
N VAL A 234 14.54 23.26 -12.49
CA VAL A 234 14.66 23.76 -13.86
C VAL A 234 16.14 23.94 -14.19
N PRO A 235 16.86 22.86 -14.57
CA PRO A 235 18.27 22.96 -14.88
C PRO A 235 18.49 23.73 -16.19
N GLY A 236 19.53 24.57 -16.23
CA GLY A 236 19.96 25.28 -17.43
C GLY A 236 20.32 26.74 -17.17
N GLU A 237 20.83 27.40 -18.21
CA GLU A 237 21.17 28.82 -18.17
C GLU A 237 20.05 29.67 -18.80
N PHE A 238 19.73 30.79 -18.16
CA PHE A 238 18.65 31.69 -18.56
C PHE A 238 19.17 33.11 -18.73
N LYS A 239 18.61 33.86 -19.70
CA LYS A 239 19.01 35.24 -20.00
C LYS A 239 18.08 36.25 -19.35
N ASP A 240 16.79 36.09 -19.56
CA ASP A 240 15.69 36.90 -19.02
C ASP A 240 14.53 35.98 -18.57
N PRO A 241 14.75 35.12 -17.55
CA PRO A 241 13.77 34.12 -17.15
C PRO A 241 12.54 34.72 -16.48
N VAL A 242 11.38 34.17 -16.82
CA VAL A 242 10.11 34.42 -16.12
C VAL A 242 9.47 33.08 -15.78
N ALA A 243 9.18 32.87 -14.51
CA ALA A 243 8.41 31.72 -14.07
C ALA A 243 7.09 32.19 -13.45
N LYS A 244 5.97 31.58 -13.86
CA LYS A 244 4.63 31.94 -13.37
C LYS A 244 3.96 30.72 -12.77
N LEU A 245 3.28 30.94 -11.64
CA LEU A 245 2.43 29.97 -10.96
C LEU A 245 1.01 30.51 -10.94
N ARG A 246 0.05 29.69 -11.36
CA ARG A 246 -1.38 29.98 -11.25
C ARG A 246 -2.10 28.86 -10.52
N ILE A 247 -2.81 29.17 -9.45
CA ILE A 247 -3.66 28.24 -8.67
C ILE A 247 -5.10 28.80 -8.70
N PRO A 248 -5.92 28.44 -9.69
CA PRO A 248 -7.23 29.06 -9.89
C PRO A 248 -8.18 28.82 -8.71
N GLY A 249 -8.15 27.61 -8.12
CA GLY A 249 -9.00 27.26 -6.99
C GLY A 249 -8.68 27.97 -5.68
N ALA A 250 -7.63 28.82 -5.67
CA ALA A 250 -7.22 29.64 -4.53
C ALA A 250 -7.08 31.13 -4.89
N ASP A 251 -7.41 31.52 -6.13
CA ASP A 251 -7.19 32.88 -6.67
C ASP A 251 -5.74 33.38 -6.50
N ILE A 252 -4.76 32.49 -6.69
CA ILE A 252 -3.33 32.81 -6.60
C ILE A 252 -2.73 32.89 -8.01
N GLU A 253 -2.10 34.03 -8.30
CA GLU A 253 -1.21 34.23 -9.43
C GLU A 253 0.10 34.82 -8.92
N ALA A 254 1.21 34.16 -9.20
CA ALA A 254 2.54 34.58 -8.76
C ALA A 254 3.51 34.54 -9.94
N GLU A 255 4.43 35.50 -9.99
CA GLU A 255 5.43 35.63 -11.03
C GLU A 255 6.79 35.92 -10.40
N LEU A 256 7.84 35.24 -10.88
CA LEU A 256 9.22 35.41 -10.46
C LEU A 256 10.07 35.83 -11.66
N ARG A 257 10.81 36.94 -11.48
CA ARG A 257 11.77 37.52 -12.45
C ARG A 257 13.15 37.71 -11.80
N PRO A 258 13.90 36.63 -11.57
CA PRO A 258 15.19 36.72 -10.89
C PRO A 258 16.22 37.42 -11.78
N LYS A 259 16.99 38.35 -11.20
CA LYS A 259 18.09 39.03 -11.89
C LYS A 259 19.32 38.11 -11.91
N GLY A 260 19.86 37.83 -13.11
CA GLY A 260 21.09 37.04 -13.26
C GLY A 260 20.89 35.52 -13.43
N GLY A 261 19.70 35.09 -13.87
CA GLY A 261 19.37 33.69 -14.11
C GLY A 261 18.34 33.14 -13.12
N LEU A 262 17.76 31.98 -13.42
CA LEU A 262 16.76 31.32 -12.58
C LEU A 262 17.47 30.49 -11.50
N PRO A 263 17.17 30.66 -10.20
CA PRO A 263 17.70 29.76 -9.17
C PRO A 263 17.17 28.33 -9.41
N ASN A 264 17.97 27.34 -9.06
CA ASN A 264 17.58 25.94 -9.12
C ASN A 264 17.87 25.24 -7.78
N PRO A 265 16.85 24.84 -6.99
CA PRO A 265 15.42 24.93 -7.31
C PRO A 265 14.87 26.36 -7.25
N LEU A 266 13.90 26.64 -8.11
CA LEU A 266 13.02 27.81 -8.03
C LEU A 266 11.95 27.55 -6.97
N VAL A 267 11.59 28.55 -6.16
CA VAL A 267 10.64 28.36 -5.06
C VAL A 267 9.48 29.36 -5.14
N PHE A 268 8.25 28.85 -5.17
CA PHE A 268 7.02 29.61 -4.91
C PHE A 268 6.50 29.28 -3.52
N GLU A 269 6.26 30.30 -2.70
CA GLU A 269 5.68 30.14 -1.37
C GLU A 269 4.46 31.06 -1.22
N GLY A 270 3.44 30.57 -0.52
CA GLY A 270 2.21 31.33 -0.32
C GLY A 270 1.29 30.69 0.72
N LYS A 271 0.10 31.28 0.86
CA LYS A 271 -0.91 30.80 1.81
C LYS A 271 -2.31 30.87 1.20
N ILE A 272 -2.97 29.73 1.12
CA ILE A 272 -4.37 29.61 0.72
C ILE A 272 -5.24 29.96 1.92
N ARG A 273 -5.94 31.10 1.86
CA ARG A 273 -6.85 31.51 2.94
C ARG A 273 -8.04 30.55 2.98
N HIS A 274 -8.40 30.08 4.18
CA HIS A 274 -9.49 29.11 4.37
C HIS A 274 -9.34 27.86 3.49
N ALA A 275 -8.11 27.32 3.42
CA ALA A 275 -7.80 26.14 2.63
C ALA A 275 -8.76 24.99 2.94
N LYS A 276 -9.41 24.46 1.89
CA LYS A 276 -10.03 23.13 1.93
C LYS A 276 -8.91 22.10 2.02
N LEU A 277 -8.93 21.32 3.10
CA LEU A 277 -7.94 20.28 3.35
C LEU A 277 -8.29 19.01 2.60
N TRP A 278 -7.27 18.28 2.17
CA TRP A 278 -7.41 16.93 1.64
C TRP A 278 -7.57 15.94 2.81
N SER A 279 -8.56 15.06 2.71
CA SER A 279 -8.78 13.92 3.60
C SER A 279 -9.59 12.83 2.88
N PRO A 280 -9.72 11.62 3.45
CA PRO A 280 -10.58 10.57 2.88
C PRO A 280 -12.05 10.97 2.67
N ASP A 281 -12.55 11.89 3.50
CA ASP A 281 -13.93 12.40 3.44
C ASP A 281 -14.07 13.65 2.57
N THR A 282 -12.99 14.41 2.40
CA THR A 282 -12.94 15.63 1.58
C THR A 282 -11.65 15.62 0.75
N PRO A 283 -11.58 14.83 -0.34
CA PRO A 283 -10.37 14.71 -1.16
C PRO A 283 -10.18 15.92 -2.10
N TYR A 284 -10.10 17.12 -1.54
CA TYR A 284 -9.97 18.35 -2.32
C TYR A 284 -8.55 18.50 -2.87
N LEU A 285 -8.43 18.73 -4.18
CA LEU A 285 -7.18 18.96 -4.88
C LEU A 285 -7.19 20.35 -5.51
N TYR A 286 -6.10 21.09 -5.36
CA TYR A 286 -5.86 22.36 -6.05
C TYR A 286 -5.09 22.08 -7.33
N ASP A 287 -5.72 22.29 -8.48
CA ASP A 287 -5.02 22.31 -9.75
C ASP A 287 -4.18 23.58 -9.86
N PHE A 288 -3.02 23.47 -10.50
CA PHE A 288 -2.17 24.62 -10.80
C PHE A 288 -1.53 24.50 -12.19
N THR A 289 -1.02 25.62 -12.67
CA THR A 289 -0.20 25.70 -13.88
C THR A 289 1.12 26.38 -13.54
N LEU A 290 2.23 25.78 -13.96
CA LEU A 290 3.57 26.37 -13.92
C LEU A 290 4.01 26.61 -15.37
N SER A 291 4.39 27.84 -15.68
CA SER A 291 4.93 28.20 -17.00
C SER A 291 6.31 28.83 -16.88
N LEU A 292 7.18 28.52 -17.84
CA LEU A 292 8.54 29.02 -17.94
C LEU A 292 8.74 29.75 -19.27
N GLU A 293 9.31 30.96 -19.20
CA GLU A 293 9.64 31.80 -20.35
C GLU A 293 11.09 32.32 -20.20
N ASP A 294 11.75 32.62 -21.32
CA ASP A 294 13.05 33.31 -21.35
C ASP A 294 13.02 34.40 -22.43
N GLY A 295 12.88 35.67 -22.01
CA GLY A 295 12.61 36.78 -22.91
C GLY A 295 11.26 36.63 -23.63
N SER A 296 11.27 36.53 -24.97
CA SER A 296 10.05 36.30 -25.77
C SER A 296 9.69 34.82 -25.93
N ASP A 297 10.58 33.92 -25.55
CA ASP A 297 10.45 32.50 -25.83
C ASP A 297 9.65 31.82 -24.72
N LYS A 298 8.56 31.15 -25.10
CA LYS A 298 7.79 30.28 -24.20
C LYS A 298 8.44 28.91 -24.20
N LEU A 299 9.03 28.51 -23.07
CA LEU A 299 9.86 27.31 -22.98
C LEU A 299 9.06 26.07 -22.57
N ASP A 300 8.26 26.17 -21.51
CA ASP A 300 7.52 25.01 -21.00
C ASP A 300 6.27 25.45 -20.23
N GLU A 301 5.27 24.58 -20.20
CA GLU A 301 4.07 24.73 -19.38
C GLU A 301 3.63 23.35 -18.90
N VAL A 302 3.54 23.18 -17.58
CA VAL A 302 3.02 21.96 -16.96
C VAL A 302 1.80 22.27 -16.11
N LYS A 303 0.81 21.39 -16.18
CA LYS A 303 -0.31 21.36 -15.24
C LYS A 303 -0.07 20.30 -14.19
N GLY A 304 -0.31 20.65 -12.94
CA GLY A 304 -0.23 19.72 -11.83
C GLY A 304 -1.33 19.97 -10.82
N TYR A 305 -1.27 19.23 -9.73
CA TYR A 305 -2.19 19.39 -8.61
C TYR A 305 -1.49 19.09 -7.28
N PHE A 306 -2.11 19.50 -6.17
CA PHE A 306 -1.73 19.08 -4.84
C PHE A 306 -2.93 19.07 -3.89
N GLY A 307 -2.87 18.25 -2.84
CA GLY A 307 -3.79 18.30 -1.70
C GLY A 307 -3.14 19.00 -0.52
N VAL A 308 -3.90 19.86 0.18
CA VAL A 308 -3.41 20.50 1.42
C VAL A 308 -3.68 19.55 2.58
N ARG A 309 -2.66 18.89 3.11
CA ARG A 309 -2.79 17.97 4.26
C ARG A 309 -1.51 17.82 5.06
N GLU A 310 -1.67 17.58 6.35
CA GLU A 310 -0.57 17.29 7.28
C GLU A 310 -0.82 15.93 7.94
N ILE A 311 0.20 15.08 8.00
CA ILE A 311 0.16 13.80 8.70
C ILE A 311 1.28 13.77 9.74
N GLU A 312 0.97 13.36 10.97
CA GLU A 312 1.95 13.28 12.06
C GLU A 312 1.57 12.23 13.11
N VAL A 313 2.51 11.88 13.97
CA VAL A 313 2.22 11.19 15.23
C VAL A 313 2.14 12.22 16.33
N ALA A 314 1.03 12.25 17.07
CA ALA A 314 0.91 13.10 18.25
C ALA A 314 0.12 12.38 19.35
N LYS A 315 0.31 12.82 20.60
CA LYS A 315 -0.44 12.29 21.74
C LYS A 315 -1.87 12.85 21.76
N ASP A 316 -2.84 11.98 22.01
CA ASP A 316 -4.20 12.41 22.34
C ASP A 316 -4.31 12.96 23.77
N LYS A 317 -5.51 13.34 24.18
CA LYS A 317 -5.81 13.85 25.54
C LYS A 317 -5.49 12.87 26.68
N ASN A 318 -5.34 11.58 26.39
CA ASN A 318 -4.98 10.54 27.35
C ASN A 318 -3.48 10.23 27.34
N GLY A 319 -2.68 10.97 26.55
CA GLY A 319 -1.24 10.77 26.44
C GLY A 319 -0.82 9.62 25.52
N ILE A 320 -1.76 9.06 24.74
CA ILE A 320 -1.52 7.92 23.85
C ILE A 320 -1.19 8.44 22.45
N ASN A 321 -0.13 7.92 21.82
CA ASN A 321 0.22 8.26 20.44
C ASN A 321 -0.90 7.86 19.47
N ARG A 322 -1.23 8.79 18.57
CA ARG A 322 -2.21 8.63 17.48
C ARG A 322 -1.58 9.03 16.15
N LEU A 323 -2.07 8.42 15.08
CA LEU A 323 -1.90 8.95 13.74
C LEU A 323 -2.87 10.12 13.57
N MET A 324 -2.35 11.32 13.34
CA MET A 324 -3.12 12.54 13.15
C MET A 324 -3.14 12.91 11.67
N LEU A 325 -4.32 13.10 11.10
CA LEU A 325 -4.50 13.74 9.79
C LEU A 325 -5.12 15.11 10.03
N ASN A 326 -4.43 16.15 9.57
CA ASN A 326 -4.85 17.55 9.74
C ASN A 326 -5.08 17.95 11.21
N GLY A 327 -4.34 17.33 12.14
CA GLY A 327 -4.46 17.55 13.59
C GLY A 327 -5.54 16.72 14.29
N GLU A 328 -6.27 15.87 13.58
CA GLU A 328 -7.33 15.03 14.15
C GLU A 328 -6.91 13.55 14.18
N PRO A 329 -7.14 12.82 15.30
CA PRO A 329 -6.89 11.38 15.36
C PRO A 329 -7.67 10.65 14.27
N THR A 330 -6.96 9.92 13.42
CA THR A 330 -7.55 9.21 12.27
C THR A 330 -7.17 7.74 12.35
N PHE A 331 -8.16 6.88 12.62
CA PHE A 331 -7.96 5.45 12.50
C PHE A 331 -7.85 5.08 11.02
N MET A 332 -6.74 4.49 10.60
CA MET A 332 -6.52 4.08 9.20
C MET A 332 -6.89 2.61 9.04
N PHE A 333 -7.84 2.32 8.15
CA PHE A 333 -8.26 0.94 7.91
C PHE A 333 -8.44 0.67 6.42
N GLY A 334 -7.88 -0.45 5.97
CA GLY A 334 -7.76 -0.79 4.57
C GLY A 334 -7.34 -2.23 4.34
N PRO A 335 -7.40 -2.72 3.11
CA PRO A 335 -6.81 -4.00 2.78
C PRO A 335 -5.32 -3.88 2.44
N LEU A 336 -4.62 -5.02 2.55
CA LEU A 336 -3.37 -5.28 1.86
C LEU A 336 -3.70 -5.51 0.37
N ASP A 337 -3.07 -4.75 -0.51
CA ASP A 337 -3.28 -4.86 -1.95
C ASP A 337 -2.01 -5.32 -2.66
N GLN A 338 -2.02 -6.56 -3.15
CA GLN A 338 -0.92 -7.19 -3.88
C GLN A 338 -0.74 -6.60 -5.29
N GLY A 339 -1.80 -6.06 -5.90
CA GLY A 339 -1.72 -5.51 -7.26
C GLY A 339 -1.45 -6.52 -8.39
N PHE A 340 -1.90 -7.77 -8.25
CA PHE A 340 -1.80 -8.79 -9.30
C PHE A 340 -3.12 -8.98 -10.06
N ASN A 341 -3.01 -9.33 -11.35
CA ASN A 341 -4.11 -9.63 -12.26
C ASN A 341 -3.90 -11.00 -12.95
N PRO A 342 -4.91 -11.85 -13.10
CA PRO A 342 -4.76 -13.19 -13.68
C PRO A 342 -4.40 -13.19 -15.17
N ASP A 343 -4.59 -12.07 -15.86
CA ASP A 343 -4.40 -11.91 -17.30
C ASP A 343 -3.22 -10.98 -17.62
N GLY A 344 -2.96 -9.95 -16.81
CA GLY A 344 -1.87 -8.99 -16.99
C GLY A 344 -0.75 -9.01 -15.94
N LEU A 345 -0.85 -9.88 -14.91
CA LEU A 345 0.07 -9.91 -13.76
C LEU A 345 0.18 -8.53 -13.10
N HIS A 346 1.35 -7.88 -13.13
CA HIS A 346 1.48 -6.53 -12.58
C HIS A 346 0.74 -5.44 -13.37
N THR A 347 0.46 -5.66 -14.65
CA THR A 347 -0.17 -4.65 -15.52
C THR A 347 -1.68 -4.83 -15.54
N TYR A 348 -2.42 -3.82 -15.10
CA TYR A 348 -3.87 -3.85 -15.22
C TYR A 348 -4.29 -3.83 -16.70
N PRO A 349 -5.29 -4.63 -17.12
CA PRO A 349 -5.75 -4.65 -18.52
C PRO A 349 -6.22 -3.27 -19.02
N THR A 350 -6.92 -2.54 -18.16
CA THR A 350 -7.45 -1.20 -18.42
C THR A 350 -7.47 -0.40 -17.11
N GLU A 351 -7.58 0.92 -17.21
CA GLU A 351 -7.76 1.78 -16.03
C GLU A 351 -9.02 1.44 -15.22
N ASP A 352 -10.11 1.06 -15.89
CA ASP A 352 -11.34 0.60 -15.23
C ASP A 352 -11.10 -0.56 -14.26
N CYS A 353 -10.08 -1.39 -14.48
CA CYS A 353 -9.77 -2.54 -13.62
C CYS A 353 -9.28 -2.09 -12.24
N PHE A 354 -8.28 -1.21 -12.16
CA PHE A 354 -7.84 -0.72 -10.86
C PHE A 354 -8.84 0.27 -10.26
N LEU A 355 -9.58 1.04 -11.07
CA LEU A 355 -10.67 1.88 -10.56
C LEU A 355 -11.76 1.05 -9.90
N PHE A 356 -12.05 -0.14 -10.42
CA PHE A 356 -12.98 -1.08 -9.79
C PHE A 356 -12.46 -1.57 -8.42
N ASP A 357 -11.19 -1.98 -8.35
CA ASP A 357 -10.57 -2.42 -7.10
C ASP A 357 -10.59 -1.28 -6.05
N LEU A 358 -10.17 -0.07 -6.41
CA LEU A 358 -10.20 1.11 -5.53
C LEU A 358 -11.61 1.48 -5.08
N LYS A 359 -12.59 1.41 -5.99
CA LYS A 359 -13.99 1.65 -5.65
C LYS A 359 -14.51 0.59 -4.68
N ALA A 360 -14.17 -0.69 -4.89
CA ALA A 360 -14.56 -1.75 -3.97
C ALA A 360 -14.02 -1.45 -2.55
N ILE A 361 -12.76 -1.02 -2.42
CA ILE A 361 -12.18 -0.63 -1.12
C ILE A 361 -13.03 0.47 -0.43
N LYS A 362 -13.43 1.51 -1.15
CA LYS A 362 -14.35 2.55 -0.60
C LYS A 362 -15.73 1.99 -0.27
N ASP A 363 -16.27 1.09 -1.09
CA ASP A 363 -17.57 0.47 -0.87
C ASP A 363 -17.58 -0.44 0.38
N TYR A 364 -16.44 -1.06 0.73
CA TYR A 364 -16.23 -1.76 2.02
C TYR A 364 -16.05 -0.80 3.20
N GLY A 365 -16.06 0.51 2.94
CA GLY A 365 -15.96 1.57 3.94
C GLY A 365 -14.55 1.92 4.39
N CYS A 366 -13.53 1.37 3.74
CA CYS A 366 -12.14 1.68 4.05
C CYS A 366 -11.77 3.11 3.67
N ASN A 367 -10.83 3.69 4.39
CA ASN A 367 -10.26 5.02 4.14
C ASN A 367 -8.78 4.96 3.73
N MET A 368 -8.20 3.77 3.69
CA MET A 368 -6.80 3.50 3.40
C MET A 368 -6.66 2.19 2.60
N LEU A 369 -5.52 1.99 1.95
CA LEU A 369 -4.99 0.70 1.53
C LEU A 369 -3.46 0.67 1.72
N ARG A 370 -2.90 -0.52 1.91
CA ARG A 370 -1.44 -0.73 1.88
C ARG A 370 -1.07 -1.39 0.56
N LYS A 371 -0.34 -0.66 -0.28
CA LYS A 371 0.18 -1.18 -1.55
C LYS A 371 1.41 -2.01 -1.23
N HIS A 372 1.25 -3.34 -1.27
CA HIS A 372 2.21 -4.27 -0.73
C HIS A 372 3.32 -4.57 -1.72
N ILE A 373 4.56 -4.27 -1.32
CA ILE A 373 5.84 -4.56 -1.99
C ILE A 373 5.84 -4.38 -3.53
N LYS A 374 5.10 -3.40 -4.03
CA LYS A 374 4.92 -3.07 -5.46
C LYS A 374 4.71 -1.57 -5.59
N VAL A 375 5.13 -0.96 -6.70
CA VAL A 375 4.80 0.42 -7.06
C VAL A 375 3.86 0.42 -8.25
N GLU A 376 2.72 1.11 -8.18
CA GLU A 376 1.75 1.15 -9.29
C GLU A 376 2.06 2.28 -10.28
N PRO A 377 1.42 2.32 -11.47
CA PRO A 377 1.47 3.50 -12.33
C PRO A 377 0.89 4.73 -11.63
N ASP A 378 1.40 5.93 -11.94
CA ASP A 378 0.93 7.21 -11.40
C ASP A 378 -0.59 7.40 -11.38
N ARG A 379 -1.25 6.89 -12.42
CA ARG A 379 -2.70 6.99 -12.57
C ARG A 379 -3.46 6.29 -11.44
N TYR A 380 -2.87 5.25 -10.84
CA TYR A 380 -3.38 4.60 -9.64
C TYR A 380 -3.38 5.56 -8.44
N TYR A 381 -2.26 6.24 -8.19
CA TYR A 381 -2.16 7.20 -7.08
C TYR A 381 -3.03 8.44 -7.32
N TYR A 382 -3.15 8.90 -8.56
CA TYR A 382 -4.11 9.96 -8.92
C TYR A 382 -5.55 9.56 -8.62
N ALA A 383 -5.93 8.31 -8.90
CA ALA A 383 -7.24 7.79 -8.54
C ALA A 383 -7.43 7.76 -7.02
N CYS A 384 -6.44 7.31 -6.24
CA CYS A 384 -6.45 7.36 -4.78
C CYS A 384 -6.63 8.79 -4.25
N ASP A 385 -5.89 9.75 -4.81
CA ASP A 385 -5.99 11.17 -4.45
C ASP A 385 -7.40 11.73 -4.67
N LYS A 386 -8.01 11.41 -5.82
CA LYS A 386 -9.37 11.85 -6.19
C LYS A 386 -10.45 11.17 -5.36
N MET A 387 -10.27 9.90 -5.01
CA MET A 387 -11.25 9.12 -4.24
C MET A 387 -11.16 9.33 -2.72
N GLY A 388 -10.08 9.95 -2.24
CA GLY A 388 -9.81 10.05 -0.81
C GLY A 388 -9.52 8.67 -0.21
N LEU A 389 -8.51 8.01 -0.74
CA LEU A 389 -7.92 6.80 -0.17
C LEU A 389 -6.49 7.10 0.24
N MET A 390 -6.17 6.91 1.52
CA MET A 390 -4.80 6.96 1.99
C MET A 390 -4.03 5.72 1.52
N VAL A 391 -2.74 5.87 1.23
CA VAL A 391 -1.86 4.80 0.76
C VAL A 391 -0.67 4.69 1.70
N TRP A 392 -0.45 3.48 2.19
CA TRP A 392 0.85 3.06 2.72
C TRP A 392 1.60 2.44 1.55
N GLN A 393 2.71 3.06 1.16
CA GLN A 393 3.47 2.65 -0.01
C GLN A 393 4.70 1.86 0.44
N ASP A 394 4.69 0.56 0.14
CA ASP A 394 5.82 -0.31 0.38
C ASP A 394 6.88 -0.17 -0.72
N MET A 395 8.14 -0.28 -0.33
CA MET A 395 9.22 -0.61 -1.25
C MET A 395 9.14 -2.10 -1.61
N PRO A 396 9.29 -2.48 -2.89
CA PRO A 396 9.46 -3.89 -3.26
C PRO A 396 10.61 -4.54 -2.50
N SER A 397 10.33 -5.67 -1.84
CA SER A 397 11.34 -6.42 -1.10
C SER A 397 12.37 -7.05 -2.04
N MET A 398 13.61 -7.16 -1.56
CA MET A 398 14.60 -8.05 -2.18
C MET A 398 14.37 -9.49 -1.72
N SER A 399 14.84 -10.43 -2.54
CA SER A 399 14.94 -11.85 -2.16
C SER A 399 15.77 -12.04 -0.89
N GLU A 400 15.49 -13.09 -0.11
CA GLU A 400 16.22 -13.38 1.13
C GLU A 400 17.73 -13.71 0.89
N GLN A 401 18.50 -13.71 1.98
CA GLN A 401 19.96 -13.91 2.02
C GLN A 401 20.45 -15.14 1.21
N PRO A 402 21.69 -15.13 0.65
CA PRO A 402 22.83 -14.26 1.02
C PRO A 402 23.20 -13.14 0.03
N PHE A 403 22.47 -12.97 -1.07
CA PHE A 403 22.81 -11.99 -2.11
C PHE A 403 21.82 -10.82 -2.08
N LEU A 404 22.17 -9.74 -1.38
CA LEU A 404 21.40 -8.49 -1.40
C LEU A 404 22.12 -7.43 -2.22
N ASN A 405 21.46 -6.89 -3.24
CA ASN A 405 21.96 -5.75 -4.00
C ASN A 405 21.53 -4.44 -3.34
N LYS A 406 22.12 -4.15 -2.17
CA LYS A 406 21.81 -2.97 -1.34
C LYS A 406 21.92 -1.63 -2.09
N PRO A 407 22.97 -1.37 -2.89
CA PRO A 407 23.06 -0.12 -3.64
C PRO A 407 21.90 0.08 -4.59
N GLU A 408 21.43 -1.00 -5.21
CA GLU A 408 20.29 -0.95 -6.11
C GLU A 408 18.98 -0.70 -5.38
N PHE A 409 18.73 -1.43 -4.29
CA PHE A 409 17.56 -1.19 -3.45
C PHE A 409 17.48 0.29 -3.00
N GLU A 410 18.58 0.88 -2.55
CA GLU A 410 18.62 2.30 -2.17
C GLU A 410 18.40 3.25 -3.35
N SER A 411 18.84 2.85 -4.54
CA SER A 411 18.62 3.60 -5.78
C SER A 411 17.14 3.59 -6.18
N GLU A 412 16.51 2.41 -6.21
CA GLU A 412 15.08 2.25 -6.47
C GLU A 412 14.22 2.94 -5.40
N LEU A 413 14.55 2.79 -4.11
CA LEU A 413 13.87 3.48 -2.99
C LEU A 413 13.95 5.00 -3.13
N THR A 414 15.11 5.53 -3.52
CA THR A 414 15.29 6.97 -3.78
C THR A 414 14.34 7.44 -4.88
N ARG A 415 14.30 6.72 -6.01
CA ARG A 415 13.48 7.08 -7.18
C ARG A 415 11.98 6.91 -6.88
N MET A 416 11.58 5.91 -6.10
CA MET A 416 10.21 5.74 -5.64
C MET A 416 9.75 6.98 -4.87
N ILE A 417 10.50 7.42 -3.84
CA ILE A 417 10.14 8.59 -3.03
C ILE A 417 10.12 9.88 -3.87
N GLU A 418 11.15 10.11 -4.68
CA GLU A 418 11.24 11.33 -5.50
C GLU A 418 10.11 11.44 -6.52
N THR A 419 9.74 10.34 -7.17
CA THR A 419 8.74 10.35 -8.24
C THR A 419 7.30 10.31 -7.73
N HIS A 420 7.10 9.91 -6.47
CA HIS A 420 5.77 9.80 -5.84
C HIS A 420 5.53 10.86 -4.74
N TRP A 421 6.45 11.82 -4.60
CA TRP A 421 6.37 12.89 -3.61
C TRP A 421 5.04 13.65 -3.61
N ASN A 422 4.48 13.92 -4.80
CA ASN A 422 3.37 14.85 -4.95
C ASN A 422 1.98 14.23 -4.71
N TYR A 423 1.88 12.93 -4.45
CA TYR A 423 0.60 12.25 -4.21
C TYR A 423 0.15 12.45 -2.74
N PRO A 424 -0.87 13.31 -2.46
CA PRO A 424 -1.36 13.50 -1.09
C PRO A 424 -1.90 12.21 -0.46
N SER A 425 -2.36 11.25 -1.26
CA SER A 425 -2.81 9.93 -0.82
C SER A 425 -1.73 9.16 -0.09
N ILE A 426 -0.47 9.26 -0.50
CA ILE A 426 0.63 8.56 0.19
C ILE A 426 0.86 9.28 1.52
N VAL A 427 0.61 8.56 2.62
CA VAL A 427 0.75 9.08 3.99
C VAL A 427 1.86 8.37 4.78
N MET A 428 2.35 7.25 4.27
CA MET A 428 3.38 6.44 4.91
C MET A 428 4.26 5.73 3.89
N TRP A 429 5.57 5.72 4.16
CA TRP A 429 6.56 4.89 3.46
C TRP A 429 6.90 3.65 4.28
N VAL A 430 6.97 2.50 3.63
CA VAL A 430 7.32 1.21 4.25
C VAL A 430 8.54 0.62 3.55
N PRO A 431 9.79 0.90 4.00
CA PRO A 431 10.99 0.36 3.36
C PRO A 431 11.12 -1.16 3.44
N PHE A 432 10.66 -1.80 4.52
CA PHE A 432 10.81 -3.26 4.70
C PHE A 432 9.52 -3.93 5.17
N ASN A 433 9.39 -5.21 4.85
CA ASN A 433 8.28 -6.07 5.24
C ASN A 433 8.81 -7.38 5.80
N GLU A 434 8.42 -7.75 7.03
CA GLU A 434 8.65 -9.08 7.63
C GLU A 434 10.11 -9.59 7.63
N GLY A 435 11.12 -8.71 7.62
CA GLY A 435 12.53 -9.11 7.53
C GLY A 435 13.03 -9.41 6.10
N TRP A 436 12.17 -9.36 5.08
CA TRP A 436 12.53 -9.77 3.72
C TRP A 436 13.50 -8.80 3.07
N GLY A 437 14.69 -9.31 2.77
CA GLY A 437 15.77 -8.49 2.23
C GLY A 437 16.17 -7.32 3.15
N GLN A 438 15.79 -7.35 4.43
CA GLN A 438 15.98 -6.26 5.37
C GLN A 438 17.45 -6.14 5.77
N TYR A 439 17.95 -4.91 5.82
CA TYR A 439 19.31 -4.60 6.26
C TYR A 439 19.39 -3.16 6.76
N ASP A 440 20.26 -2.91 7.74
CA ASP A 440 20.61 -1.56 8.21
C ASP A 440 19.37 -0.65 8.47
N THR A 441 18.36 -1.25 9.11
CA THR A 441 16.99 -0.72 9.24
C THR A 441 16.96 0.71 9.76
N GLU A 442 17.76 1.02 10.78
CA GLU A 442 17.84 2.35 11.39
C GLU A 442 18.37 3.40 10.40
N ARG A 443 19.41 3.08 9.63
CA ARG A 443 19.97 4.00 8.64
C ARG A 443 19.00 4.23 7.49
N ILE A 444 18.37 3.16 6.98
CA ILE A 444 17.41 3.25 5.87
C ILE A 444 16.18 4.05 6.31
N THR A 445 15.64 3.79 7.50
CA THR A 445 14.53 4.57 8.07
C THR A 445 14.89 6.05 8.17
N SER A 446 16.05 6.36 8.76
CA SER A 446 16.53 7.74 8.86
C SER A 446 16.79 8.39 7.50
N PHE A 447 17.18 7.60 6.49
CA PHE A 447 17.33 8.08 5.11
C PHE A 447 15.97 8.48 4.53
N VAL A 448 14.94 7.64 4.67
CA VAL A 448 13.58 7.93 4.21
C VAL A 448 13.03 9.17 4.89
N GLU A 449 13.13 9.28 6.22
CA GLU A 449 12.65 10.44 7.00
C GLU A 449 13.33 11.76 6.59
N ARG A 450 14.63 11.72 6.26
CA ARG A 450 15.34 12.91 5.75
C ARG A 450 14.99 13.22 4.30
N LYS A 451 14.73 12.20 3.49
CA LYS A 451 14.38 12.35 2.08
C LYS A 451 13.01 13.00 1.98
N ASP A 452 12.03 12.51 2.74
CA ASP A 452 10.67 13.02 2.85
C ASP A 452 10.21 13.17 4.30
N PRO A 453 10.37 14.38 4.89
CA PRO A 453 9.94 14.65 6.25
C PRO A 453 8.43 14.92 6.38
N THR A 454 7.66 14.82 5.28
CA THR A 454 6.22 15.15 5.25
C THR A 454 5.31 13.94 5.41
N ARG A 455 5.89 12.74 5.55
CA ARG A 455 5.20 11.45 5.65
C ARG A 455 5.70 10.64 6.83
N LEU A 456 4.87 9.69 7.26
CA LEU A 456 5.24 8.71 8.29
C LEU A 456 6.16 7.64 7.69
N VAL A 457 6.95 6.98 8.53
CA VAL A 457 7.78 5.84 8.12
C VAL A 457 7.53 4.63 9.01
N ASN A 458 7.21 3.49 8.40
CA ASN A 458 7.12 2.19 9.06
C ASN A 458 8.39 1.39 8.74
N ASN A 459 9.33 1.34 9.67
CA ASN A 459 10.69 0.84 9.43
C ASN A 459 10.72 -0.61 8.92
N ALA A 460 9.84 -1.46 9.44
CA ALA A 460 9.64 -2.84 9.03
C ALA A 460 8.21 -3.22 9.41
N SER A 461 7.35 -3.41 8.41
CA SER A 461 5.98 -3.84 8.68
C SER A 461 5.99 -5.26 9.24
N GLY A 462 5.36 -5.43 10.41
CA GLY A 462 5.21 -6.70 11.09
C GLY A 462 6.44 -7.13 11.88
N TRP A 463 7.17 -8.11 11.37
CA TRP A 463 8.27 -8.75 12.11
C TRP A 463 9.59 -7.99 11.95
N VAL A 464 10.54 -8.27 12.86
CA VAL A 464 11.91 -7.72 12.81
C VAL A 464 11.93 -6.18 12.93
N ASP A 465 11.10 -5.64 13.82
CA ASP A 465 11.07 -4.22 14.16
C ASP A 465 12.36 -3.77 14.89
N HIS A 466 12.83 -2.56 14.59
CA HIS A 466 14.04 -1.97 15.19
C HIS A 466 13.75 -0.78 16.13
N GLY A 467 12.50 -0.53 16.54
CA GLY A 467 12.23 0.55 17.49
C GLY A 467 12.32 1.97 16.91
N VAL A 468 12.38 2.13 15.58
CA VAL A 468 12.57 3.40 14.87
C VAL A 468 11.38 3.72 13.95
N GLY A 469 11.37 4.93 13.39
CA GLY A 469 10.26 5.41 12.56
C GLY A 469 9.06 5.87 13.38
N SER A 470 7.91 5.98 12.72
CA SER A 470 6.69 6.57 13.28
C SER A 470 5.77 5.57 13.98
N VAL A 471 5.86 4.28 13.62
CA VAL A 471 4.92 3.25 14.08
C VAL A 471 5.64 2.02 14.61
N SER A 472 4.99 1.36 15.56
CA SER A 472 5.27 0.00 16.02
C SER A 472 4.20 -0.89 15.40
N ASP A 473 4.61 -1.87 14.60
CA ASP A 473 3.74 -2.67 13.76
C ASP A 473 3.76 -4.14 14.20
N ALA A 474 2.61 -4.82 14.15
CA ALA A 474 2.52 -6.27 14.29
C ALA A 474 1.72 -6.89 13.13
N HIS A 475 2.08 -8.11 12.77
CA HIS A 475 1.27 -8.98 11.93
C HIS A 475 0.66 -10.10 12.78
N VAL A 476 -0.66 -10.23 12.75
CA VAL A 476 -1.38 -11.21 13.60
C VAL A 476 -2.45 -11.92 12.80
N TYR A 477 -2.20 -13.18 12.45
CA TYR A 477 -3.13 -14.02 11.70
C TYR A 477 -3.83 -15.07 12.60
N PRO A 478 -5.17 -15.14 12.60
CA PRO A 478 -6.11 -14.22 11.94
C PRO A 478 -6.32 -12.89 12.70
N GLY A 479 -5.86 -12.79 13.95
CA GLY A 479 -5.97 -11.58 14.76
C GLY A 479 -7.41 -11.28 15.23
N PRO A 480 -7.73 -10.01 15.53
CA PRO A 480 -6.80 -8.87 15.56
C PRO A 480 -5.83 -8.95 16.76
N GLY A 481 -4.80 -8.11 16.74
CA GLY A 481 -3.89 -7.89 17.85
C GLY A 481 -3.34 -6.47 17.80
N MET A 482 -2.50 -6.10 18.76
CA MET A 482 -1.79 -4.82 18.72
C MET A 482 -0.47 -4.92 19.49
N PRO A 483 0.58 -4.21 19.04
CA PRO A 483 1.78 -3.98 19.84
C PRO A 483 1.46 -3.25 21.15
N ASP A 484 2.33 -3.41 22.15
CA ASP A 484 2.31 -2.57 23.34
C ASP A 484 2.46 -1.08 22.98
N LEU A 485 1.95 -0.21 23.84
CA LEU A 485 2.08 1.23 23.65
C LEU A 485 3.52 1.69 23.88
N GLU A 486 3.99 2.56 23.00
CA GLU A 486 5.31 3.17 23.10
C GLU A 486 5.22 4.68 23.28
N GLU A 487 6.26 5.27 23.88
CA GLU A 487 6.30 6.70 24.17
C GLU A 487 6.38 7.57 22.91
N LYS A 488 7.01 7.06 21.83
CA LYS A 488 7.28 7.84 20.61
C LYS A 488 6.56 7.36 19.34
N ARG A 489 6.13 6.11 19.29
CA ARG A 489 5.55 5.49 18.09
C ARG A 489 4.08 5.16 18.30
N ALA A 490 3.30 5.22 17.23
CA ALA A 490 1.90 4.78 17.24
C ALA A 490 1.82 3.26 17.04
N SER A 491 0.91 2.60 17.76
CA SER A 491 0.67 1.15 17.63
C SER A 491 -0.23 0.86 16.43
N VAL A 492 0.20 -0.02 15.52
CA VAL A 492 -0.53 -0.40 14.30
C VAL A 492 -0.52 -1.92 14.07
N LEU A 493 -1.51 -2.41 13.32
CA LEU A 493 -1.67 -3.82 12.92
C LEU A 493 -1.50 -3.93 11.39
N GLY A 494 -0.27 -4.08 10.93
CA GLY A 494 0.12 -3.97 9.52
C GLY A 494 -0.34 -5.12 8.64
N GLU A 495 -0.74 -6.25 9.23
CA GLU A 495 -1.47 -7.36 8.58
C GLU A 495 -2.29 -8.19 9.59
N PHE A 496 -3.52 -8.54 9.24
CA PHE A 496 -4.35 -9.52 9.95
C PHE A 496 -5.44 -10.10 9.05
N GLY A 497 -6.19 -11.09 9.54
CA GLY A 497 -7.28 -11.73 8.80
C GLY A 497 -6.83 -12.98 8.06
N GLY A 498 -6.82 -12.94 6.72
CA GLY A 498 -6.51 -14.13 5.93
C GLY A 498 -7.67 -15.14 5.87
N LEU A 499 -8.91 -14.64 5.82
CA LEU A 499 -10.11 -15.48 5.79
C LEU A 499 -10.33 -16.04 4.37
N GLY A 500 -9.96 -17.31 4.19
CA GLY A 500 -9.98 -18.04 2.93
C GLY A 500 -11.34 -18.65 2.58
N LEU A 501 -11.80 -18.36 1.36
CA LEU A 501 -12.95 -19.01 0.73
C LEU A 501 -12.62 -19.29 -0.74
N PRO A 502 -12.24 -20.52 -1.13
CA PRO A 502 -12.09 -20.86 -2.53
C PRO A 502 -13.48 -20.97 -3.19
N VAL A 503 -13.66 -20.32 -4.34
CA VAL A 503 -14.92 -20.33 -5.10
C VAL A 503 -14.75 -21.14 -6.37
N ALA A 504 -15.50 -22.24 -6.50
CA ALA A 504 -15.42 -23.12 -7.67
C ALA A 504 -15.65 -22.34 -8.99
N GLY A 505 -14.80 -22.61 -9.99
CA GLY A 505 -14.82 -21.90 -11.27
C GLY A 505 -14.10 -20.54 -11.28
N HIS A 506 -13.62 -20.07 -10.12
CA HIS A 506 -12.93 -18.79 -9.95
C HIS A 506 -11.59 -18.92 -9.21
N THR A 507 -11.01 -20.13 -9.17
CA THR A 507 -9.69 -20.41 -8.57
C THR A 507 -8.62 -20.60 -9.63
N TRP A 508 -7.39 -20.21 -9.32
CA TRP A 508 -6.26 -20.34 -10.25
C TRP A 508 -5.89 -21.82 -10.51
N LEU A 509 -6.01 -22.66 -9.48
CA LEU A 509 -5.90 -24.11 -9.57
C LEU A 509 -7.20 -24.78 -9.14
N ASP A 510 -7.49 -25.97 -9.68
CA ASP A 510 -8.66 -26.77 -9.28
C ASP A 510 -8.54 -27.27 -7.82
N LYS A 511 -7.32 -27.50 -7.34
CA LYS A 511 -7.00 -28.01 -5.99
C LYS A 511 -5.74 -27.34 -5.45
N GLY A 512 -5.55 -27.40 -4.13
CA GLY A 512 -4.36 -26.86 -3.46
C GLY A 512 -4.45 -25.38 -3.09
N ASN A 513 -5.63 -24.76 -3.27
CA ASN A 513 -5.90 -23.40 -2.81
C ASN A 513 -5.81 -23.30 -1.28
N TRP A 514 -5.25 -22.19 -0.79
CA TRP A 514 -5.00 -21.99 0.63
C TRP A 514 -5.43 -20.59 1.08
N GLY A 515 -5.52 -20.43 2.41
CA GLY A 515 -5.79 -19.21 3.15
C GLY A 515 -5.55 -19.51 4.63
N TYR A 516 -5.35 -18.50 5.46
CA TYR A 516 -4.99 -18.67 6.87
C TYR A 516 -6.10 -19.36 7.69
N VAL A 517 -7.37 -19.07 7.36
CA VAL A 517 -8.55 -19.76 7.89
C VAL A 517 -9.43 -20.19 6.72
N LYS A 518 -10.04 -21.38 6.75
CA LYS A 518 -10.86 -21.88 5.64
C LYS A 518 -12.35 -21.91 6.00
N PHE A 519 -13.17 -21.36 5.11
CA PHE A 519 -14.63 -21.34 5.21
C PHE A 519 -15.27 -22.05 4.02
N ASN A 520 -16.54 -22.45 4.17
CA ASN A 520 -17.25 -23.23 3.16
C ASN A 520 -18.35 -22.44 2.45
N SER A 521 -18.69 -21.23 2.94
CA SER A 521 -19.72 -20.40 2.32
C SER A 521 -19.47 -18.89 2.48
N PRO A 522 -20.03 -18.06 1.57
CA PRO A 522 -20.03 -16.60 1.72
C PRO A 522 -20.60 -16.11 3.05
N LYS A 523 -21.61 -16.80 3.58
CA LYS A 523 -22.20 -16.46 4.88
C LYS A 523 -21.20 -16.64 6.02
N GLU A 524 -20.54 -17.79 6.08
CA GLU A 524 -19.57 -18.10 7.14
C GLU A 524 -18.38 -17.13 7.13
N VAL A 525 -17.79 -16.86 5.96
CA VAL A 525 -16.67 -15.91 5.85
C VAL A 525 -17.10 -14.47 6.17
N THR A 526 -18.33 -14.10 5.81
CA THR A 526 -18.88 -12.78 6.17
C THR A 526 -19.10 -12.66 7.67
N ASP A 527 -19.65 -13.67 8.33
CA ASP A 527 -19.84 -13.68 9.78
C ASP A 527 -18.49 -13.54 10.48
N ALA A 528 -17.49 -14.33 10.06
CA ALA A 528 -16.14 -14.27 10.59
C ALA A 528 -15.47 -12.90 10.37
N TYR A 529 -15.65 -12.28 9.20
CA TYR A 529 -15.14 -10.94 8.93
C TYR A 529 -15.77 -9.89 9.86
N VAL A 530 -17.09 -9.90 10.02
CA VAL A 530 -17.81 -8.97 10.90
C VAL A 530 -17.35 -9.11 12.35
N ASP A 531 -17.17 -10.35 12.81
CA ASP A 531 -16.64 -10.63 14.15
C ASP A 531 -15.20 -10.11 14.31
N LEU A 532 -14.36 -10.31 13.30
CA LEU A 532 -12.98 -9.82 13.28
C LEU A 532 -12.90 -8.30 13.39
N ILE A 533 -13.72 -7.57 12.61
CA ILE A 533 -13.79 -6.09 12.67
C ILE A 533 -14.39 -5.62 14.00
N THR A 534 -15.34 -6.36 14.56
CA THR A 534 -15.91 -6.06 15.88
C THR A 534 -14.86 -6.17 16.99
N ASN A 535 -14.02 -7.21 16.94
CA ASN A 535 -12.90 -7.39 17.86
C ASN A 535 -11.86 -6.27 17.70
N LEU A 536 -11.56 -5.90 16.45
CA LEU A 536 -10.60 -4.85 16.13
C LEU A 536 -11.02 -3.51 16.75
N ARG A 537 -12.31 -3.20 16.68
CA ARG A 537 -12.90 -1.98 17.24
C ARG A 537 -12.61 -1.80 18.74
N ALA A 538 -12.49 -2.89 19.50
CA ALA A 538 -12.18 -2.81 20.93
C ALA A 538 -10.72 -2.46 21.22
N LEU A 539 -9.81 -2.61 20.26
CA LEU A 539 -8.39 -2.25 20.40
C LEU A 539 -8.13 -0.77 20.09
N VAL A 540 -9.01 -0.12 19.34
CA VAL A 540 -8.93 1.33 19.03
C VAL A 540 -8.83 2.20 20.30
N PRO A 541 -9.73 2.10 21.30
CA PRO A 541 -9.62 2.91 22.51
C PRO A 541 -8.38 2.60 23.35
N LEU A 542 -7.77 1.41 23.19
CA LEU A 542 -6.54 1.04 23.91
C LEU A 542 -5.30 1.70 23.34
N GLY A 543 -5.31 2.10 22.07
CA GLY A 543 -4.03 2.42 21.42
C GLY A 543 -3.96 2.26 19.94
N LEU A 544 -4.69 1.29 19.39
CA LEU A 544 -4.49 0.90 18.00
C LEU A 544 -4.91 2.01 17.05
N CYS A 545 -4.01 2.40 16.16
CA CYS A 545 -4.20 3.55 15.27
C CYS A 545 -4.47 3.17 13.81
N ALA A 546 -4.09 1.96 13.41
CA ALA A 546 -4.35 1.48 12.06
C ALA A 546 -4.44 -0.05 12.03
N ALA A 547 -5.14 -0.57 11.03
CA ALA A 547 -5.13 -2.00 10.73
C ALA A 547 -5.28 -2.29 9.23
N VAL A 548 -4.58 -3.32 8.75
CA VAL A 548 -4.55 -3.70 7.34
C VAL A 548 -5.04 -5.16 7.20
N TYR A 549 -6.19 -5.34 6.57
CA TYR A 549 -6.76 -6.68 6.35
C TYR A 549 -6.16 -7.35 5.12
N THR A 550 -5.68 -8.59 5.25
CA THR A 550 -5.21 -9.38 4.11
C THR A 550 -6.38 -10.18 3.53
N GLN A 551 -6.90 -9.86 2.34
CA GLN A 551 -6.49 -8.86 1.33
C GLN A 551 -7.64 -8.45 0.37
N THR A 552 -7.39 -7.57 -0.61
CA THR A 552 -8.40 -7.07 -1.59
C THR A 552 -8.93 -8.19 -2.50
N THR A 553 -8.06 -8.93 -3.17
CA THR A 553 -8.42 -10.01 -4.10
C THR A 553 -7.67 -11.28 -3.77
N ASP A 554 -8.17 -12.41 -4.24
CA ASP A 554 -7.34 -13.61 -4.34
C ASP A 554 -6.18 -13.35 -5.28
N VAL A 555 -5.07 -14.05 -5.05
CA VAL A 555 -3.91 -14.02 -5.94
C VAL A 555 -3.42 -15.44 -6.11
N GLU A 556 -3.53 -15.95 -7.34
CA GLU A 556 -3.20 -17.33 -7.68
C GLU A 556 -3.84 -18.35 -6.72
N VAL A 557 -3.04 -19.05 -5.92
CA VAL A 557 -3.49 -20.09 -4.98
C VAL A 557 -3.90 -19.54 -3.61
N GLU A 558 -3.64 -18.26 -3.33
CA GLU A 558 -4.02 -17.60 -2.09
C GLU A 558 -5.45 -17.04 -2.22
N THR A 559 -6.37 -17.62 -1.46
CA THR A 559 -7.83 -17.46 -1.63
C THR A 559 -8.53 -16.71 -0.49
N ASN A 560 -7.81 -15.78 0.16
CA ASN A 560 -8.32 -14.94 1.26
C ASN A 560 -8.68 -13.48 0.89
N GLY A 561 -8.81 -13.17 -0.39
CA GLY A 561 -9.32 -11.88 -0.85
C GLY A 561 -10.78 -11.62 -0.49
N TRP A 562 -11.21 -10.36 -0.52
CA TRP A 562 -12.65 -10.03 -0.56
C TRP A 562 -13.31 -10.44 -1.86
N MET A 563 -12.54 -10.41 -2.96
CA MET A 563 -12.96 -10.78 -4.30
C MET A 563 -12.15 -11.96 -4.82
N THR A 564 -12.73 -12.72 -5.76
CA THR A 564 -11.96 -13.70 -6.54
C THR A 564 -10.88 -13.02 -7.39
N TYR A 565 -9.86 -13.76 -7.81
CA TYR A 565 -8.71 -13.20 -8.54
C TYR A 565 -9.13 -12.57 -9.88
N ASP A 566 -10.20 -13.10 -10.50
CA ASP A 566 -10.81 -12.57 -11.71
C ASP A 566 -11.83 -11.44 -11.49
N ARG A 567 -12.02 -10.98 -10.24
CA ARG A 567 -12.97 -9.93 -9.81
C ARG A 567 -14.44 -10.21 -10.17
N LYS A 568 -14.82 -11.46 -10.46
CA LYS A 568 -16.21 -11.80 -10.82
C LYS A 568 -17.12 -12.06 -9.63
N VAL A 569 -16.57 -12.41 -8.47
CA VAL A 569 -17.35 -12.75 -7.28
C VAL A 569 -16.82 -11.99 -6.06
N PHE A 570 -17.71 -11.26 -5.40
CA PHE A 570 -17.50 -10.79 -4.03
C PHE A 570 -17.81 -11.92 -3.05
N LYS A 571 -16.81 -12.32 -2.27
CA LYS A 571 -16.88 -13.48 -1.36
C LYS A 571 -17.44 -13.11 0.02
N ILE A 572 -17.32 -11.84 0.38
CA ILE A 572 -17.86 -11.25 1.61
C ILE A 572 -19.01 -10.32 1.24
N ASP A 573 -20.11 -10.37 2.00
CA ASP A 573 -21.22 -9.43 1.84
C ASP A 573 -20.72 -7.99 2.09
N GLN A 574 -20.64 -7.20 1.01
CA GLN A 574 -20.10 -5.84 1.06
C GLN A 574 -20.89 -4.94 2.01
N LYS A 575 -22.21 -5.08 2.08
CA LYS A 575 -23.05 -4.23 2.92
C LYS A 575 -22.74 -4.48 4.40
N ARG A 576 -22.72 -5.76 4.81
CA ARG A 576 -22.40 -6.14 6.19
C ARG A 576 -20.97 -5.76 6.57
N ALA A 577 -20.03 -5.99 5.66
CA ALA A 577 -18.65 -5.58 5.85
C ALA A 577 -18.53 -4.06 6.01
N ARG A 578 -19.18 -3.28 5.13
CA ARG A 578 -19.23 -1.83 5.20
C ARG A 578 -19.79 -1.32 6.53
N GLU A 579 -20.92 -1.87 6.96
CA GLU A 579 -21.55 -1.53 8.23
C GLU A 579 -20.62 -1.79 9.42
N ALA A 580 -19.89 -2.92 9.41
CA ALA A 580 -18.91 -3.24 10.44
C ALA A 580 -17.69 -2.27 10.41
N THR A 581 -17.14 -2.03 9.22
CA THR A 581 -15.98 -1.12 9.02
C THR A 581 -16.28 0.30 9.46
N LEU A 582 -17.43 0.86 9.09
CA LEU A 582 -17.79 2.23 9.47
C LEU A 582 -17.86 2.45 10.98
N LYS A 583 -18.16 1.40 11.76
CA LYS A 583 -18.17 1.48 13.23
C LYS A 583 -16.78 1.69 13.84
N LEU A 584 -15.69 1.43 13.10
CA LEU A 584 -14.32 1.72 13.54
C LEU A 584 -14.07 3.23 13.67
N TYR A 585 -14.78 4.05 12.90
CA TYR A 585 -14.59 5.51 12.87
C TYR A 585 -15.57 6.27 13.78
N ASP A 586 -16.57 5.60 14.36
CA ASP A 586 -17.56 6.25 15.21
C ASP A 586 -16.95 6.60 16.58
N SER A 587 -16.50 7.85 16.73
CA SER A 587 -15.98 8.37 18.00
C SER A 587 -17.06 8.62 19.06
N LYS A 588 -18.35 8.70 18.68
CA LYS A 588 -19.47 9.02 19.59
C LYS A 588 -20.13 7.77 20.19
N ASN A 589 -20.24 6.70 19.42
CA ASN A 589 -20.75 5.39 19.89
C ASN A 589 -19.69 4.29 19.82
N GLY A 590 -18.41 4.66 19.69
CA GLY A 590 -17.25 3.77 19.64
C GLY A 590 -17.15 2.82 20.82
N ALA A 591 -16.33 1.77 20.67
CA ALA A 591 -16.02 0.88 21.78
C ALA A 591 -15.52 1.71 22.97
N LYS A 592 -16.22 1.62 24.10
CA LYS A 592 -15.85 2.36 25.31
C LYS A 592 -15.23 1.42 26.29
N LEU A 593 -13.96 1.68 26.59
CA LEU A 593 -13.27 1.00 27.67
C LEU A 593 -13.83 1.48 29.01
N LEU A 594 -14.55 0.61 29.71
CA LEU A 594 -15.11 0.92 31.04
C LEU A 594 -14.14 0.49 32.14
N VAL A 595 -13.50 -0.66 31.94
CA VAL A 595 -12.41 -1.14 32.79
C VAL A 595 -11.27 -1.49 31.85
N PRO A 596 -10.23 -0.66 31.74
CA PRO A 596 -9.03 -1.02 31.00
C PRO A 596 -8.41 -2.28 31.58
N PRO A 597 -7.83 -3.18 30.77
CA PRO A 597 -6.90 -4.17 31.29
C PRO A 597 -5.81 -3.45 32.11
N ALA A 598 -5.43 -4.04 33.23
CA ALA A 598 -4.61 -3.36 34.24
C ALA A 598 -3.21 -2.98 33.70
N GLY A 599 -2.71 -3.67 32.67
CA GLY A 599 -1.48 -3.32 31.97
C GLY A 599 -1.52 -2.00 31.21
N PHE A 600 -2.71 -1.44 30.92
CA PHE A 600 -2.85 -0.18 30.18
C PHE A 600 -3.07 1.03 31.08
N ASP A 601 -3.83 0.88 32.18
CA ASP A 601 -4.11 1.98 33.11
C ASP A 601 -3.22 1.96 34.36
N GLY A 602 -2.40 0.92 34.52
CA GLY A 602 -1.52 0.74 35.67
C GLY A 602 -2.28 0.48 36.99
N ALA A 603 -3.54 0.04 36.91
CA ALA A 603 -4.34 -0.27 38.08
C ALA A 603 -3.77 -1.45 38.86
N SER A 604 -3.78 -1.32 40.20
CA SER A 604 -3.39 -2.40 41.09
C SER A 604 -4.56 -3.33 41.37
N SER A 605 -4.29 -4.64 41.41
CA SER A 605 -5.23 -5.66 41.87
C SER A 605 -4.60 -6.51 42.98
N LYS A 606 -5.45 -7.15 43.79
CA LYS A 606 -5.01 -8.16 44.77
C LYS A 606 -4.71 -9.46 44.03
N TYR A 607 -3.63 -10.15 44.40
CA TYR A 607 -3.30 -11.43 43.78
C TYR A 607 -2.56 -12.40 44.72
N THR A 608 -2.64 -13.69 44.40
CA THR A 608 -1.88 -14.77 45.04
C THR A 608 -1.55 -15.87 44.04
N ASN A 609 -0.42 -16.55 44.22
CA ASN A 609 -0.05 -17.77 43.48
C ASN A 609 -0.31 -19.05 44.28
N ALA A 610 -0.73 -18.91 45.54
CA ALA A 610 -1.17 -20.03 46.37
C ALA A 610 -2.68 -20.21 46.22
N LYS A 611 -3.12 -21.46 46.03
CA LYS A 611 -4.54 -21.81 45.92
C LYS A 611 -5.31 -21.28 47.13
N PRO A 612 -6.30 -20.38 46.92
CA PRO A 612 -7.12 -19.86 48.00
C PRO A 612 -8.05 -20.94 48.60
N ASP A 613 -8.27 -20.87 49.91
CA ASP A 613 -9.29 -21.67 50.58
C ASP A 613 -10.67 -21.01 50.47
N GLY A 614 -11.71 -21.80 50.21
CA GLY A 614 -13.10 -21.31 50.15
C GLY A 614 -13.49 -20.63 48.83
N ASP A 615 -14.61 -19.90 48.85
CA ASP A 615 -15.17 -19.23 47.67
C ASP A 615 -14.48 -17.88 47.40
N TRP A 616 -13.27 -17.95 46.86
CA TRP A 616 -12.40 -16.82 46.58
C TRP A 616 -12.94 -15.85 45.51
N ALA A 617 -13.96 -16.24 44.73
CA ALA A 617 -14.58 -15.36 43.76
C ALA A 617 -15.71 -14.52 44.38
N ALA A 618 -16.19 -14.88 45.58
CA ALA A 618 -17.27 -14.19 46.27
C ALA A 618 -16.90 -12.74 46.65
N THR A 619 -17.89 -11.85 46.57
CA THR A 619 -17.73 -10.43 46.93
C THR A 619 -17.40 -10.19 48.41
N LYS A 620 -17.64 -11.17 49.28
CA LYS A 620 -17.38 -11.10 50.74
C LYS A 620 -16.12 -11.85 51.18
N PHE A 621 -15.39 -12.46 50.25
CA PHE A 621 -14.14 -13.14 50.57
C PHE A 621 -13.10 -12.13 51.08
N ASP A 622 -12.36 -12.52 52.11
CA ASP A 622 -11.29 -11.71 52.71
C ASP A 622 -9.96 -11.99 51.99
N ASP A 623 -9.56 -11.06 51.13
CA ASP A 623 -8.29 -11.08 50.40
C ASP A 623 -7.24 -10.12 51.01
N SER A 624 -7.42 -9.71 52.27
CA SER A 624 -6.52 -8.75 52.94
C SER A 624 -5.08 -9.24 53.03
N SER A 625 -4.88 -10.56 53.12
CA SER A 625 -3.57 -11.22 53.13
C SER A 625 -2.90 -11.33 51.76
N TRP A 626 -3.61 -11.02 50.67
CA TRP A 626 -3.08 -11.15 49.31
C TRP A 626 -2.15 -9.98 48.97
N SER A 627 -1.16 -10.30 48.14
CA SER A 627 -0.24 -9.33 47.55
C SER A 627 -0.99 -8.33 46.68
N THR A 628 -0.41 -7.15 46.49
CA THR A 628 -0.97 -6.11 45.62
C THR A 628 0.03 -5.80 44.52
N GLY A 629 -0.41 -5.85 43.27
CA GLY A 629 0.45 -5.67 42.11
C GLY A 629 -0.29 -4.97 40.97
N LYS A 630 0.45 -4.29 40.10
CA LYS A 630 -0.10 -3.72 38.86
C LYS A 630 -0.18 -4.81 37.79
N GLY A 631 -1.29 -4.90 37.08
CA GLY A 631 -1.28 -5.68 35.83
C GLY A 631 -0.39 -4.99 34.79
N ARG A 632 0.08 -5.68 33.75
CA ARG A 632 -0.18 -7.09 33.40
C ARG A 632 0.55 -8.05 34.34
N TYR A 633 -0.06 -9.19 34.65
CA TYR A 633 0.62 -10.27 35.38
C TYR A 633 1.32 -11.15 34.35
N THR A 634 2.64 -11.15 34.33
CA THR A 634 3.43 -11.89 33.34
C THR A 634 4.78 -12.33 33.89
N ASN A 635 5.35 -13.42 33.37
CA ASN A 635 6.75 -13.79 33.61
C ASN A 635 7.72 -13.20 32.56
N GLU A 636 7.17 -12.60 31.50
CA GLU A 636 7.92 -11.87 30.48
C GLU A 636 8.36 -10.50 31.02
N ASN A 637 9.34 -9.86 30.37
CA ASN A 637 9.83 -8.53 30.73
C ASN A 637 9.29 -7.45 29.76
N PRO A 638 8.03 -6.99 29.89
CA PRO A 638 7.43 -6.03 28.96
C PRO A 638 7.78 -4.57 29.28
N ALA A 639 7.48 -3.68 28.32
CA ALA A 639 7.69 -2.23 28.41
C ALA A 639 6.69 -1.48 29.32
N VAL A 640 5.58 -2.13 29.72
CA VAL A 640 4.50 -1.58 30.56
C VAL A 640 4.61 -2.05 32.03
N PRO A 641 3.96 -1.37 33.00
CA PRO A 641 3.95 -1.83 34.39
C PRO A 641 3.48 -3.28 34.45
N HIS A 642 4.22 -4.13 35.15
CA HIS A 642 3.87 -5.53 35.31
C HIS A 642 4.16 -5.99 36.74
N THR A 643 3.40 -7.00 37.16
CA THR A 643 3.70 -7.79 38.35
C THR A 643 4.21 -9.13 37.86
N ALA A 644 5.41 -9.51 38.32
CA ALA A 644 6.00 -10.79 37.95
C ALA A 644 5.10 -11.96 38.39
N TRP A 645 4.69 -12.80 37.44
CA TRP A 645 4.13 -14.12 37.73
C TRP A 645 5.32 -15.05 38.02
N LEU A 646 5.37 -15.61 39.23
CA LEU A 646 6.43 -16.51 39.66
C LEU A 646 6.50 -17.77 38.77
N PRO A 647 7.63 -18.02 38.08
CA PRO A 647 7.80 -19.14 37.16
C PRO A 647 7.52 -20.53 37.75
N GLU A 648 7.78 -20.68 39.05
CA GLU A 648 7.59 -21.93 39.80
C GLU A 648 6.13 -22.23 40.15
N THR A 649 5.20 -21.29 39.94
CA THR A 649 3.78 -21.49 40.25
C THR A 649 2.93 -21.48 38.98
N PRO A 650 2.20 -22.57 38.69
CA PRO A 650 1.37 -22.64 37.49
C PRO A 650 0.09 -21.81 37.60
N ASP A 651 -0.26 -21.31 38.79
CA ASP A 651 -1.52 -20.64 39.05
C ASP A 651 -1.33 -19.20 39.52
N ILE A 652 -2.28 -18.36 39.14
CA ILE A 652 -2.48 -17.04 39.73
C ILE A 652 -3.99 -16.76 39.92
N TRP A 653 -4.34 -16.24 41.10
CA TRP A 653 -5.67 -15.73 41.41
C TRP A 653 -5.58 -14.22 41.58
N ILE A 654 -6.48 -13.48 40.93
CA ILE A 654 -6.50 -12.02 40.91
C ILE A 654 -7.90 -11.55 41.31
N ARG A 655 -7.97 -10.49 42.12
CA ARG A 655 -9.20 -9.82 42.53
C ARG A 655 -9.06 -8.32 42.32
N ARG A 656 -9.95 -7.75 41.50
CA ARG A 656 -9.98 -6.32 41.16
C ARG A 656 -11.37 -5.76 41.39
N GLU A 657 -11.46 -4.78 42.29
CA GLU A 657 -12.67 -3.98 42.43
C GLU A 657 -12.70 -2.87 41.37
N VAL A 658 -13.85 -2.71 40.72
CA VAL A 658 -14.04 -1.75 39.63
C VAL A 658 -15.35 -1.01 39.81
N ASN A 659 -15.43 0.24 39.33
CA ASN A 659 -16.67 1.00 39.30
C ASN A 659 -17.16 1.12 37.86
N LEU A 660 -18.41 0.75 37.63
CA LEU A 660 -19.05 0.79 36.31
C LEU A 660 -20.12 1.86 36.25
N ASP A 661 -20.03 2.74 35.26
CA ASP A 661 -21.07 3.74 34.99
C ASP A 661 -22.26 3.16 34.22
N SER A 662 -22.05 2.03 33.52
CA SER A 662 -23.03 1.31 32.71
C SER A 662 -22.76 -0.19 32.74
N THR A 663 -23.81 -1.00 32.56
CA THR A 663 -23.74 -2.48 32.48
C THR A 663 -24.22 -3.03 31.14
N SER A 664 -24.62 -2.16 30.20
CA SER A 664 -25.15 -2.56 28.89
C SER A 664 -24.04 -2.89 27.90
N ASP A 665 -24.27 -3.91 27.09
CA ASP A 665 -23.44 -4.31 25.93
C ASP A 665 -21.96 -4.58 26.29
N LEU A 666 -21.72 -5.14 27.50
CA LEU A 666 -20.36 -5.43 27.96
C LEU A 666 -19.86 -6.78 27.46
N LYS A 667 -18.60 -6.76 27.02
CA LYS A 667 -17.78 -7.93 26.72
C LYS A 667 -16.51 -7.90 27.57
N LEU A 668 -15.95 -9.08 27.83
CA LEU A 668 -14.61 -9.22 28.40
C LEU A 668 -13.60 -8.90 27.31
N LEU A 669 -12.61 -8.09 27.66
CA LEU A 669 -11.39 -7.92 26.88
C LEU A 669 -10.31 -8.73 27.60
N LEU A 670 -9.87 -9.82 26.98
CA LEU A 670 -9.16 -10.88 27.66
C LEU A 670 -7.82 -11.17 26.98
N LEU A 671 -6.78 -11.30 27.78
CA LEU A 671 -5.49 -11.87 27.43
C LEU A 671 -5.13 -12.91 28.50
N HIS A 672 -4.78 -14.13 28.11
CA HIS A 672 -4.39 -15.17 29.06
C HIS A 672 -3.51 -16.24 28.40
N ASP A 673 -2.67 -16.87 29.21
CA ASP A 673 -1.92 -18.05 28.86
C ASP A 673 -2.59 -19.30 29.44
N ASP A 674 -2.71 -20.34 28.63
CA ASP A 674 -3.46 -21.58 28.90
C ASP A 674 -4.88 -21.34 29.45
N ASP A 675 -5.23 -21.93 30.59
CA ASP A 675 -6.60 -22.03 31.05
C ASP A 675 -6.98 -20.84 31.94
N VAL A 676 -8.13 -20.21 31.67
CA VAL A 676 -8.61 -19.07 32.45
C VAL A 676 -10.06 -19.21 32.85
N GLU A 677 -10.37 -18.76 34.07
CA GLU A 677 -11.71 -18.55 34.58
C GLU A 677 -11.86 -17.10 35.04
N VAL A 678 -12.92 -16.44 34.58
CA VAL A 678 -13.25 -15.07 34.95
C VAL A 678 -14.60 -15.08 35.64
N TYR A 679 -14.68 -14.43 36.79
CA TYR A 679 -15.87 -14.29 37.62
C TYR A 679 -16.23 -12.82 37.78
N ILE A 680 -17.53 -12.53 37.75
CA ILE A 680 -18.07 -11.20 38.06
C ILE A 680 -18.99 -11.33 39.26
N ASN A 681 -18.68 -10.61 40.33
CA ASN A 681 -19.42 -10.61 41.60
C ASN A 681 -19.70 -12.04 42.13
N GLY A 682 -18.76 -12.97 41.94
CA GLY A 682 -18.87 -14.39 42.35
C GLY A 682 -19.56 -15.30 41.33
N VAL A 683 -20.01 -14.79 40.19
CA VAL A 683 -20.65 -15.59 39.13
C VAL A 683 -19.65 -15.85 38.01
N LEU A 684 -19.49 -17.12 37.61
CA LEU A 684 -18.63 -17.50 36.48
C LEU A 684 -19.11 -16.80 35.20
N ALA A 685 -18.27 -15.90 34.70
CA ALA A 685 -18.53 -15.10 33.51
C ALA A 685 -18.02 -15.77 32.24
N LEU A 686 -16.85 -16.42 32.33
CA LEU A 686 -16.21 -17.14 31.23
C LEU A 686 -15.27 -18.20 31.81
N SER A 687 -15.23 -19.38 31.19
CA SER A 687 -14.13 -20.33 31.33
C SER A 687 -13.61 -20.64 29.94
N ARG A 688 -12.30 -20.62 29.75
CA ARG A 688 -11.66 -20.89 28.47
C ARG A 688 -10.40 -21.72 28.66
N LYS A 689 -10.19 -22.63 27.72
CA LYS A 689 -9.02 -23.50 27.66
C LYS A 689 -8.02 -23.01 26.61
N GLY A 690 -6.73 -23.21 26.89
CA GLY A 690 -5.61 -22.91 25.98
C GLY A 690 -5.29 -21.43 25.81
N ALA A 691 -4.04 -21.15 25.47
CA ALA A 691 -3.50 -19.79 25.43
C ALA A 691 -4.06 -18.90 24.31
N ILE A 692 -4.11 -17.59 24.58
CA ILE A 692 -4.18 -16.54 23.57
C ILE A 692 -3.04 -15.54 23.75
N ASN A 693 -2.42 -15.17 22.63
CA ASN A 693 -1.28 -14.26 22.65
C ASN A 693 -1.66 -12.81 22.31
N ASN A 694 -2.96 -12.53 22.14
CA ASN A 694 -3.50 -11.22 21.82
C ASN A 694 -4.80 -10.99 22.59
N PHE A 695 -5.17 -9.72 22.80
CA PHE A 695 -6.46 -9.41 23.39
C PHE A 695 -7.60 -9.85 22.47
N VAL A 696 -8.54 -10.61 23.03
CA VAL A 696 -9.77 -10.99 22.33
C VAL A 696 -10.99 -10.49 23.10
N LEU A 697 -12.09 -10.29 22.37
CA LEU A 697 -13.39 -10.11 23.00
C LEU A 697 -14.03 -11.46 23.31
N ALA A 698 -14.61 -11.57 24.49
CA ALA A 698 -15.44 -12.71 24.87
C ALA A 698 -16.77 -12.24 25.46
N ASP A 699 -17.84 -12.96 25.11
CA ASP A 699 -19.14 -12.71 25.73
C ASP A 699 -19.16 -13.15 27.19
N LEU A 700 -19.78 -12.33 28.01
CA LEU A 700 -20.15 -12.69 29.38
C LEU A 700 -21.31 -13.69 29.36
N SER A 701 -21.27 -14.68 30.26
CA SER A 701 -22.41 -15.56 30.51
C SER A 701 -23.68 -14.76 30.83
N PRO A 702 -24.88 -15.25 30.46
CA PRO A 702 -26.14 -14.57 30.80
C PRO A 702 -26.29 -14.27 32.29
N GLU A 703 -25.76 -15.15 33.14
CA GLU A 703 -25.78 -15.03 34.60
C GLU A 703 -24.83 -13.93 35.07
N ALA A 704 -23.62 -13.86 34.53
CA ALA A 704 -22.68 -12.78 34.85
C ALA A 704 -23.18 -11.41 34.37
N LYS A 705 -23.85 -11.36 33.21
CA LYS A 705 -24.53 -10.13 32.73
C LYS A 705 -25.58 -9.62 33.72
N LYS A 706 -26.34 -10.53 34.36
CA LYS A 706 -27.33 -10.19 35.41
C LYS A 706 -26.68 -9.81 36.73
N ALA A 707 -25.49 -10.34 37.03
CA ALA A 707 -24.75 -10.02 38.26
C ALA A 707 -24.07 -8.64 38.23
N LEU A 708 -23.83 -8.07 37.05
CA LEU A 708 -23.29 -6.72 36.89
C LEU A 708 -24.25 -5.66 37.46
N LYS A 709 -23.68 -4.68 38.16
CA LYS A 709 -24.43 -3.52 38.69
C LYS A 709 -23.74 -2.21 38.38
N LYS A 710 -24.50 -1.12 38.30
CA LYS A 710 -23.91 0.23 38.27
C LYS A 710 -23.20 0.50 39.61
N GLY A 711 -22.02 1.11 39.56
CA GLY A 711 -21.14 1.31 40.70
C GLY A 711 -20.18 0.14 40.91
N LYS A 712 -19.92 -0.21 42.18
CA LYS A 712 -18.86 -1.16 42.57
C LYS A 712 -19.15 -2.59 42.12
N ASN A 713 -18.21 -3.23 41.44
CA ASN A 713 -18.22 -4.65 41.06
C ASN A 713 -16.86 -5.28 41.40
N LEU A 714 -16.84 -6.60 41.53
CA LEU A 714 -15.63 -7.41 41.66
C LEU A 714 -15.42 -8.21 40.38
N ILE A 715 -14.25 -8.09 39.79
CA ILE A 715 -13.74 -9.01 38.77
C ILE A 715 -12.73 -9.91 39.47
N ALA A 716 -12.94 -11.22 39.42
CA ALA A 716 -12.01 -12.20 39.96
C ALA A 716 -11.55 -13.13 38.83
N VAL A 717 -10.26 -13.43 38.76
CA VAL A 717 -9.64 -14.20 37.67
C VAL A 717 -8.79 -15.29 38.26
N HIS A 718 -8.91 -16.51 37.72
CA HIS A 718 -7.95 -17.59 37.94
C HIS A 718 -7.35 -17.96 36.59
N CYS A 719 -6.03 -17.97 36.50
CA CYS A 719 -5.32 -18.43 35.33
C CYS A 719 -4.38 -19.56 35.73
N ASN A 720 -4.41 -20.66 34.98
CA ASN A 720 -3.54 -21.82 35.15
C ASN A 720 -2.70 -21.99 33.87
N SER A 721 -1.42 -21.69 33.98
CA SER A 721 -0.39 -21.86 32.94
C SER A 721 0.74 -22.74 33.49
N PRO A 722 0.63 -24.07 33.38
CA PRO A 722 1.64 -25.01 33.85
C PRO A 722 2.87 -25.08 32.95
N GLN A 723 2.74 -24.73 31.66
CA GLN A 723 3.81 -24.75 30.67
C GLN A 723 3.59 -23.62 29.66
N GLY A 724 4.18 -22.44 29.89
CA GLY A 724 3.95 -21.31 28.99
C GLY A 724 4.62 -20.00 29.38
N ARG A 725 4.16 -18.92 28.75
CA ARG A 725 4.63 -17.54 28.95
C ARG A 725 3.98 -16.85 30.15
N GLN A 726 3.01 -17.52 30.78
CA GLN A 726 2.34 -17.12 32.02
C GLN A 726 1.91 -15.66 32.03
N HIS A 727 1.00 -15.27 31.13
CA HIS A 727 0.43 -13.93 31.11
C HIS A 727 -1.07 -13.94 31.39
N VAL A 728 -1.60 -12.93 32.07
CA VAL A 728 -3.05 -12.70 32.17
C VAL A 728 -3.39 -11.22 32.39
N ASP A 729 -4.42 -10.76 31.69
CA ASP A 729 -5.05 -9.46 31.90
C ASP A 729 -6.52 -9.47 31.46
N VAL A 730 -7.35 -8.71 32.18
CA VAL A 730 -8.80 -8.67 31.95
C VAL A 730 -9.32 -7.24 32.08
N GLY A 731 -10.09 -6.83 31.08
CA GLY A 731 -10.85 -5.58 31.07
C GLY A 731 -12.33 -5.80 30.71
N LEU A 732 -13.11 -4.72 30.80
CA LEU A 732 -14.49 -4.64 30.34
C LEU A 732 -14.63 -3.51 29.34
N VAL A 733 -15.18 -3.86 28.17
CA VAL A 733 -15.42 -2.93 27.08
C VAL A 733 -16.87 -3.02 26.64
N SER A 734 -17.47 -1.86 26.40
CA SER A 734 -18.79 -1.76 25.79
C SER A 734 -18.63 -1.63 24.29
N VAL A 735 -19.21 -2.56 23.52
CA VAL A 735 -19.13 -2.56 22.04
C VAL A 735 -20.55 -2.67 21.49
N LYS A 736 -21.02 -1.60 20.83
CA LYS A 736 -22.40 -1.49 20.29
C LYS A 736 -22.54 -1.79 18.80
#